data_AF-A0A8C1H3Y0-F1
#
_entry.id   AF-A0A8C1H3Y0-F1
#
_cell.length_a   1.000
_cell.length_b   1.000
_cell.length_c   1.000
_cell.angle_alpha   90.00
_cell.angle_beta   90.00
_cell.angle_gamma   90.00
#
_symmetry.space_group_name_H-M   'P 1'
#
loop_
_entity.id
_entity.type
_entity.pdbx_description
1 polymer ?
#
loop_
_entity_poly.entity_id
_entity_poly.type
_entity_poly.pdbx_seq_one_letter_code
_entity_poly.pdbx_strand_id
1 'polypeptide(L)'
;MRKKANGSISLRMVDFWCQKWNLPLLLCLTGLLQWDLCSGQIQVQIQEGPLYRVKGYPISISCNVTGFTGPPTRDFQFILKKPNMELNIISTSDKEFAYGVFSGRVEKKEIYIQRLSGSSVLLWIKNLQENDAGDLLCETLHRGGVYYGDYDDETKLNVIADTLEALYSGSPSQSLSEGDPLQLECQVSSQTFQHTHLMVTWFLHGEEDENPRPVITLDRDLTVKPGAGFEDRYRAGLISMDKVEDTTYRLKMPQVQQSDQGKFFCKATEWIQDPDRSWTQIAHKTTAACDVEIKRIVAPDAGSFSVYLKASKGPLQEGDALDIRCSVNAQNLPGHFFSVTWLKNQQKVAQIGSSGVLTMFDKERENAAEMRAVKTSHMDYLLTIRSTRTEDQGQYQCEVWQENMNEDGTFKKIQKQISSPETVSITAKESDLAVVMAMKDAVTEGDALRVVCSVSGFKGPLSVSWQHKKDSGASFIDVISLTHEGVMKDVGSRYQSRNVQTFHSPAGNFTLELGASATSDSGEYKCIVSEWTVQSNGEMKKANTHSQQKAIIVNSVESLMKVSLKSRTSTVPIDSPVELLCIVRGPKVSLAVRWMFQPHNSTFQTNILSISQTGEMAWRADQRNYQLSIQAQPTGTYFTLKVPRASKQQEGQYQCQVDAYQKDVQKAKIISNPLAVIVQKPVSKMSLYSPTSRLETTVNAEAKLECSVTRTTTNTSRFTVTWMFGSQMLLTMDLDAVVKFGPAAGLEMDQRIRTEIRQKQSFQLTIHQVRTSDSGQYHCEVEEWLQDPLGDWYSLKNMSVSTEMVVKEKASDFKMNKTNTQLKVEEGKQLMLKCSVEGIGYDSTLRYSLTWMFNQYQSSSVALLTYSHDGRLKYNSELEGRLHFSTPEVGVFHLTIHRSIQEDRGRYYCKVEQYQLDCKGQWSPKASDKSGFTNVTVQLIGDSEKQADPLGTTLGVTIPLICFLVLVIILLLIRDHKRNSELTKKKDCLWAENNPLTPVPEGTCAAEDHS
;
A
#
# COMPACT_ATOMS: atom_id res chain seq x y z
N MET A 1 -51.95 41.71 -24.81
CA MET A 1 -52.75 42.50 -25.79
C MET A 1 -53.04 41.62 -27.03
N ARG A 2 -53.59 42.20 -28.12
CA ARG A 2 -53.91 41.54 -29.41
C ARG A 2 -52.72 40.71 -29.97
N LYS A 3 -52.88 39.63 -30.76
CA LYS A 3 -54.07 38.99 -31.37
C LYS A 3 -53.83 37.51 -31.76
N LYS A 4 -54.95 36.78 -31.95
CA LYS A 4 -55.23 35.52 -32.69
C LYS A 4 -54.31 35.14 -33.89
N ALA A 5 -54.29 33.89 -34.42
CA ALA A 5 -54.70 32.53 -33.95
C ALA A 5 -54.46 31.48 -35.08
N ASN A 6 -54.53 30.18 -34.73
CA ASN A 6 -54.87 28.98 -35.56
C ASN A 6 -54.06 28.65 -36.84
N GLY A 7 -53.76 27.34 -37.00
CA GLY A 7 -53.35 26.72 -38.26
C GLY A 7 -52.72 25.33 -38.04
N SER A 8 -53.21 24.28 -38.71
CA SER A 8 -52.72 22.90 -38.53
C SER A 8 -52.89 22.08 -39.82
N ILE A 9 -52.44 20.82 -39.80
CA ILE A 9 -52.75 19.72 -40.75
C ILE A 9 -51.93 19.66 -42.06
N SER A 10 -50.86 18.85 -41.97
CA SER A 10 -50.67 17.60 -42.74
C SER A 10 -50.07 17.59 -44.16
N LEU A 11 -49.58 16.38 -44.48
CA LEU A 11 -48.81 15.92 -45.62
C LEU A 11 -49.55 16.05 -46.96
N ARG A 12 -48.77 16.22 -48.04
CA ARG A 12 -48.90 15.36 -49.23
C ARG A 12 -47.54 14.80 -49.64
N MET A 13 -47.60 13.72 -50.41
CA MET A 13 -46.56 12.78 -50.80
C MET A 13 -46.72 12.49 -52.31
N VAL A 14 -45.78 11.76 -52.94
CA VAL A 14 -45.87 11.21 -54.32
C VAL A 14 -45.68 12.25 -55.45
N ASP A 15 -44.86 12.04 -56.50
CA ASP A 15 -43.60 11.28 -56.64
C ASP A 15 -42.90 11.59 -57.98
N PHE A 16 -41.72 11.00 -58.21
CA PHE A 16 -41.14 10.66 -59.54
C PHE A 16 -40.96 11.77 -60.61
N TRP A 17 -39.73 12.26 -60.80
CA TRP A 17 -38.84 11.70 -61.84
C TRP A 17 -37.36 12.13 -61.67
N CYS A 18 -36.46 11.37 -62.31
CA CYS A 18 -35.00 11.57 -62.32
C CYS A 18 -34.60 12.65 -63.36
N GLN A 19 -33.37 13.20 -63.44
CA GLN A 19 -32.05 12.58 -63.20
C GLN A 19 -30.93 13.66 -63.09
N LYS A 20 -29.77 13.28 -62.52
CA LYS A 20 -28.42 13.91 -62.72
C LYS A 20 -28.29 15.45 -62.57
N TRP A 21 -27.81 15.87 -61.40
CA TRP A 21 -26.56 16.65 -61.21
C TRP A 21 -26.31 16.85 -59.70
N ASN A 22 -25.72 15.87 -59.01
CA ASN A 22 -25.35 16.01 -57.59
C ASN A 22 -24.28 15.00 -57.12
N LEU A 23 -23.15 14.95 -57.84
CA LEU A 23 -22.02 14.07 -57.46
C LEU A 23 -21.16 14.51 -56.25
N PRO A 24 -21.06 15.81 -55.83
CA PRO A 24 -20.25 16.16 -54.66
C PRO A 24 -20.99 15.88 -53.34
N LEU A 25 -22.32 16.01 -53.32
CA LEU A 25 -23.11 15.90 -52.08
C LEU A 25 -23.16 14.46 -51.55
N LEU A 26 -23.14 13.46 -52.45
CA LEU A 26 -23.19 12.06 -52.06
C LEU A 26 -21.90 11.61 -51.36
N LEU A 27 -20.74 12.17 -51.74
CA LEU A 27 -19.45 11.88 -51.11
C LEU A 27 -19.37 12.42 -49.67
N CYS A 28 -19.96 13.59 -49.39
CA CYS A 28 -20.09 14.09 -48.02
C CYS A 28 -21.04 13.24 -47.16
N LEU A 29 -22.06 12.62 -47.76
CA LEU A 29 -22.99 11.72 -47.04
C LEU A 29 -22.43 10.31 -46.85
N THR A 30 -21.63 9.77 -47.78
CA THR A 30 -20.87 8.52 -47.52
C THR A 30 -19.76 8.74 -46.50
N GLY A 31 -19.13 9.92 -46.49
CA GLY A 31 -18.13 10.30 -45.46
C GLY A 31 -18.70 10.46 -44.05
N LEU A 32 -20.03 10.56 -43.90
CA LEU A 32 -20.75 10.55 -42.62
C LEU A 32 -21.50 9.22 -42.36
N LEU A 33 -21.34 8.24 -43.26
CA LEU A 33 -21.85 6.87 -43.13
C LEU A 33 -20.73 5.81 -43.12
N GLN A 34 -19.46 6.23 -43.07
CA GLN A 34 -18.52 5.56 -42.18
C GLN A 34 -18.88 5.95 -40.74
N TRP A 35 -19.91 5.32 -40.20
CA TRP A 35 -19.97 5.14 -38.75
C TRP A 35 -18.80 4.25 -38.38
N ASP A 36 -17.97 4.71 -37.44
CA ASP A 36 -17.03 3.83 -36.77
C ASP A 36 -17.83 2.70 -36.13
N LEU A 37 -17.67 1.49 -36.70
CA LEU A 37 -17.82 0.26 -35.95
C LEU A 37 -16.64 0.17 -34.98
N CYS A 38 -16.61 1.10 -34.02
CA CYS A 38 -16.03 0.88 -32.73
C CYS A 38 -16.71 -0.37 -32.17
N SER A 39 -16.05 -1.52 -32.32
CA SER A 39 -16.24 -2.64 -31.41
C SER A 39 -16.10 -2.07 -30.01
N GLY A 40 -17.23 -1.97 -29.30
CA GLY A 40 -17.18 -1.62 -27.88
C GLY A 40 -16.30 -2.64 -27.18
N GLN A 41 -15.57 -2.18 -26.17
CA GLN A 41 -15.13 -3.10 -25.14
C GLN A 41 -16.40 -3.70 -24.52
N ILE A 42 -16.44 -5.02 -24.35
CA ILE A 42 -17.53 -5.64 -23.60
C ILE A 42 -17.53 -5.01 -22.21
N GLN A 43 -18.70 -4.64 -21.72
CA GLN A 43 -18.84 -4.12 -20.37
C GLN A 43 -20.07 -4.75 -19.76
N VAL A 44 -19.85 -5.60 -18.76
CA VAL A 44 -20.89 -5.98 -17.81
C VAL A 44 -21.13 -4.81 -16.85
N GLN A 45 -22.39 -4.61 -16.48
CA GLN A 45 -22.78 -3.66 -15.44
C GLN A 45 -23.85 -4.30 -14.56
N ILE A 46 -23.58 -4.42 -13.26
CA ILE A 46 -24.52 -4.86 -12.23
C ILE A 46 -25.17 -3.62 -11.56
N GLN A 47 -26.22 -3.82 -10.76
CA GLN A 47 -26.83 -2.71 -10.02
C GLN A 47 -25.87 -2.07 -9.00
N GLU A 48 -25.69 -0.74 -9.08
CA GLU A 48 -24.74 0.02 -8.27
C GLU A 48 -24.99 -0.14 -6.75
N GLY A 49 -23.95 -0.55 -6.02
CA GLY A 49 -24.00 -0.79 -4.57
C GLY A 49 -23.35 0.32 -3.73
N PRO A 50 -23.39 0.21 -2.38
CA PRO A 50 -23.92 -0.92 -1.61
C PRO A 50 -25.45 -0.97 -1.56
N LEU A 51 -26.02 -2.13 -1.89
CA LEU A 51 -27.45 -2.41 -1.80
C LEU A 51 -27.80 -2.84 -0.37
N TYR A 52 -28.93 -2.34 0.15
CA TYR A 52 -29.50 -2.76 1.44
C TYR A 52 -30.89 -3.35 1.21
N ARG A 53 -31.14 -4.54 1.77
CA ARG A 53 -32.36 -5.32 1.53
C ARG A 53 -32.79 -6.08 2.78
N VAL A 54 -34.09 -6.12 3.08
CA VAL A 54 -34.60 -6.69 4.34
C VAL A 54 -34.77 -8.22 4.23
N LYS A 55 -34.27 -8.94 5.25
CA LYS A 55 -34.39 -10.39 5.42
C LYS A 55 -35.86 -10.83 5.36
N GLY A 56 -36.14 -11.87 4.59
CA GLY A 56 -37.49 -12.44 4.42
C GLY A 56 -38.32 -11.88 3.27
N TYR A 57 -37.94 -10.73 2.68
CA TYR A 57 -38.67 -10.14 1.54
C TYR A 57 -38.09 -10.57 0.18
N PRO A 58 -38.87 -10.51 -0.91
CA PRO A 58 -38.40 -10.74 -2.25
C PRO A 58 -37.56 -9.56 -2.76
N ILE A 59 -36.45 -9.86 -3.45
CA ILE A 59 -35.59 -8.85 -4.10
C ILE A 59 -35.32 -9.19 -5.57
N SER A 60 -35.00 -8.15 -6.33
CA SER A 60 -34.39 -8.23 -7.65
C SER A 60 -33.10 -7.43 -7.67
N ILE A 61 -32.11 -7.90 -8.43
CA ILE A 61 -30.84 -7.20 -8.71
C ILE A 61 -30.61 -7.28 -10.22
N SER A 62 -30.36 -6.14 -10.87
CA SER A 62 -30.15 -6.09 -12.32
C SER A 62 -28.71 -6.38 -12.73
N CYS A 63 -28.56 -6.94 -13.92
CA CYS A 63 -27.28 -7.05 -14.63
C CYS A 63 -27.50 -6.87 -16.14
N ASN A 64 -26.59 -6.17 -16.80
CA ASN A 64 -26.65 -5.81 -18.22
C ASN A 64 -25.27 -6.01 -18.87
N VAL A 65 -25.24 -6.25 -20.18
CA VAL A 65 -24.00 -6.33 -20.97
C VAL A 65 -24.10 -5.40 -22.16
N THR A 66 -23.07 -4.61 -22.40
CA THR A 66 -22.95 -3.70 -23.56
C THR A 66 -21.67 -3.99 -24.36
N GLY A 67 -21.45 -3.27 -25.46
CA GLY A 67 -20.24 -3.35 -26.30
C GLY A 67 -20.06 -4.63 -27.14
N PHE A 68 -20.76 -5.72 -26.83
CA PHE A 68 -20.54 -7.03 -27.45
C PHE A 68 -20.93 -7.10 -28.95
N THR A 69 -20.19 -7.92 -29.68
CA THR A 69 -20.54 -8.40 -31.03
C THR A 69 -20.92 -9.88 -31.00
N GLY A 70 -21.54 -10.39 -32.07
CA GLY A 70 -22.00 -11.79 -32.17
C GLY A 70 -23.47 -12.00 -31.74
N PRO A 71 -23.84 -13.15 -31.16
CA PRO A 71 -25.24 -13.49 -30.86
C PRO A 71 -25.97 -12.45 -29.99
N PRO A 72 -27.27 -12.20 -30.23
CA PRO A 72 -28.04 -11.19 -29.50
C PRO A 72 -28.30 -11.58 -28.04
N THR A 73 -28.29 -12.88 -27.74
CA THR A 73 -28.45 -13.42 -26.39
C THR A 73 -27.09 -13.68 -25.74
N ARG A 74 -26.83 -13.02 -24.60
CA ARG A 74 -25.71 -13.33 -23.69
C ARG A 74 -26.13 -14.29 -22.59
N ASP A 75 -25.18 -15.05 -22.08
CA ASP A 75 -25.34 -15.88 -20.89
C ASP A 75 -24.81 -15.16 -19.65
N PHE A 76 -25.43 -15.44 -18.51
CA PHE A 76 -25.17 -14.76 -17.24
C PHE A 76 -24.95 -15.79 -16.13
N GLN A 77 -23.98 -15.53 -15.27
CA GLN A 77 -23.77 -16.31 -14.04
C GLN A 77 -23.67 -15.35 -12.85
N PHE A 78 -24.27 -15.73 -11.73
CA PHE A 78 -24.23 -14.98 -10.48
C PHE A 78 -23.48 -15.77 -9.41
N ILE A 79 -22.50 -15.14 -8.77
CA ILE A 79 -21.58 -15.77 -7.81
C ILE A 79 -21.52 -14.90 -6.55
N LEU A 80 -21.66 -15.50 -5.37
CA LEU A 80 -21.53 -14.80 -4.08
C LEU A 80 -20.11 -14.99 -3.53
N LYS A 81 -19.31 -13.93 -3.56
CA LYS A 81 -17.99 -13.89 -2.92
C LYS A 81 -18.12 -13.55 -1.44
N LYS A 82 -17.27 -14.19 -0.63
CA LYS A 82 -17.06 -13.96 0.80
C LYS A 82 -15.55 -14.06 1.09
N PRO A 83 -15.02 -13.54 2.22
CA PRO A 83 -13.58 -13.27 2.37
C PRO A 83 -12.58 -14.43 2.17
N ASN A 84 -13.01 -15.69 2.14
CA ASN A 84 -12.17 -16.85 1.80
C ASN A 84 -12.92 -17.90 0.93
N MET A 85 -14.02 -17.53 0.26
CA MET A 85 -14.91 -18.50 -0.40
C MET A 85 -15.81 -17.83 -1.44
N GLU A 86 -15.88 -18.40 -2.64
CA GLU A 86 -16.82 -18.01 -3.70
C GLU A 86 -17.88 -19.10 -3.86
N LEU A 87 -19.14 -18.70 -4.03
CA LEU A 87 -20.28 -19.62 -4.11
C LEU A 87 -21.15 -19.31 -5.33
N ASN A 88 -21.12 -20.19 -6.31
CA ASN A 88 -21.99 -20.14 -7.48
C ASN A 88 -23.47 -20.18 -7.07
N ILE A 89 -24.25 -19.16 -7.46
CA ILE A 89 -25.68 -19.08 -7.14
C ILE A 89 -26.51 -19.71 -8.24
N ILE A 90 -26.40 -19.21 -9.47
CA ILE A 90 -27.24 -19.59 -10.62
C ILE A 90 -26.61 -19.13 -11.95
N SER A 91 -26.80 -19.91 -13.02
CA SER A 91 -26.35 -19.60 -14.38
C SER A 91 -27.52 -19.73 -15.38
N THR A 92 -27.46 -19.03 -16.51
CA THR A 92 -28.42 -19.20 -17.63
C THR A 92 -28.04 -20.34 -18.57
N SER A 93 -26.76 -20.73 -18.61
CA SER A 93 -26.23 -21.72 -19.55
C SER A 93 -26.11 -23.11 -18.94
N ASP A 94 -25.85 -23.19 -17.63
CA ASP A 94 -25.67 -24.43 -16.87
C ASP A 94 -26.70 -24.51 -15.74
N LYS A 95 -27.28 -25.70 -15.56
CA LYS A 95 -28.29 -26.00 -14.54
C LYS A 95 -27.68 -26.53 -13.25
N GLU A 96 -26.55 -27.22 -13.33
CA GLU A 96 -25.87 -27.83 -12.18
C GLU A 96 -24.87 -26.85 -11.53
N PHE A 97 -24.78 -25.63 -12.06
CA PHE A 97 -23.88 -24.56 -11.62
C PHE A 97 -24.02 -24.19 -10.14
N ALA A 98 -25.22 -24.28 -9.58
CA ALA A 98 -25.55 -23.79 -8.25
C ALA A 98 -24.89 -24.62 -7.14
N TYR A 99 -24.07 -23.98 -6.30
CA TYR A 99 -23.45 -24.64 -5.14
C TYR A 99 -24.53 -25.16 -4.17
N GLY A 100 -24.20 -26.19 -3.38
CA GLY A 100 -25.17 -26.96 -2.58
C GLY A 100 -26.02 -26.18 -1.56
N VAL A 101 -25.66 -24.93 -1.22
CA VAL A 101 -26.49 -24.04 -0.36
C VAL A 101 -27.56 -23.27 -1.14
N PHE A 102 -27.43 -23.20 -2.47
CA PHE A 102 -28.34 -22.50 -3.38
C PHE A 102 -29.13 -23.45 -4.29
N SER A 103 -28.59 -24.61 -4.67
CA SER A 103 -29.22 -25.59 -5.58
C SER A 103 -30.70 -25.85 -5.25
N GLY A 104 -31.02 -26.30 -4.03
CA GLY A 104 -32.39 -26.57 -3.59
C GLY A 104 -33.33 -25.36 -3.48
N ARG A 105 -32.80 -24.12 -3.60
CA ARG A 105 -33.58 -22.87 -3.75
C ARG A 105 -33.76 -22.51 -5.23
N VAL A 106 -32.80 -22.83 -6.09
CA VAL A 106 -32.91 -22.68 -7.56
C VAL A 106 -33.93 -23.68 -8.12
N GLU A 107 -33.87 -24.95 -7.72
CA GLU A 107 -34.82 -26.00 -8.12
C GLU A 107 -36.29 -25.60 -7.85
N LYS A 108 -36.55 -25.06 -6.65
CA LYS A 108 -37.87 -24.58 -6.22
C LYS A 108 -38.29 -23.25 -6.85
N LYS A 109 -37.41 -22.62 -7.64
CA LYS A 109 -37.55 -21.25 -8.16
C LYS A 109 -37.79 -20.23 -7.03
N GLU A 110 -37.14 -20.43 -5.87
CA GLU A 110 -36.97 -19.39 -4.85
C GLU A 110 -35.90 -18.40 -5.29
N ILE A 111 -34.82 -18.89 -5.91
CA ILE A 111 -33.85 -18.10 -6.67
C ILE A 111 -34.05 -18.41 -8.16
N TYR A 112 -34.12 -17.38 -9.01
CA TYR A 112 -34.24 -17.56 -10.46
C TYR A 112 -33.76 -16.31 -11.23
N ILE A 113 -33.36 -16.48 -12.49
CA ILE A 113 -33.05 -15.36 -13.40
C ILE A 113 -34.28 -15.05 -14.26
N GLN A 114 -34.74 -13.80 -14.25
CA GLN A 114 -35.68 -13.28 -15.24
C GLN A 114 -34.91 -12.56 -16.34
N ARG A 115 -35.06 -13.00 -17.59
CA ARG A 115 -34.44 -12.31 -18.74
C ARG A 115 -35.32 -11.14 -19.19
N LEU A 116 -34.75 -9.93 -19.26
CA LEU A 116 -35.43 -8.72 -19.74
C LEU A 116 -35.17 -8.50 -21.24
N SER A 117 -33.95 -8.77 -21.71
CA SER A 117 -33.56 -8.67 -23.11
C SER A 117 -32.52 -9.73 -23.47
N GLY A 118 -32.02 -9.72 -24.71
CA GLY A 118 -30.87 -10.55 -25.08
C GLY A 118 -29.63 -10.29 -24.20
N SER A 119 -29.45 -9.06 -23.71
CA SER A 119 -28.27 -8.60 -22.97
C SER A 119 -28.55 -8.11 -21.54
N SER A 120 -29.76 -8.28 -21.01
CA SER A 120 -30.11 -7.82 -19.66
C SER A 120 -31.01 -8.81 -18.92
N VAL A 121 -30.75 -8.97 -17.62
CA VAL A 121 -31.41 -9.89 -16.71
C VAL A 121 -31.65 -9.26 -15.33
N LEU A 122 -32.60 -9.83 -14.58
CA LEU A 122 -32.76 -9.65 -13.14
C LEU A 122 -32.47 -10.99 -12.44
N LEU A 123 -31.57 -11.00 -11.46
CA LEU A 123 -31.53 -12.05 -10.44
C LEU A 123 -32.66 -11.79 -9.46
N TRP A 124 -33.58 -12.75 -9.31
CA TRP A 124 -34.63 -12.72 -8.29
C TRP A 124 -34.32 -13.69 -7.15
N ILE A 125 -34.51 -13.23 -5.92
CA ILE A 125 -34.50 -14.05 -4.69
C ILE A 125 -35.82 -13.78 -3.97
N LYS A 126 -36.73 -14.74 -3.92
CA LYS A 126 -38.10 -14.57 -3.36
C LYS A 126 -38.13 -14.43 -1.84
N ASN A 127 -37.16 -15.02 -1.16
CA ASN A 127 -37.02 -15.03 0.29
C ASN A 127 -35.54 -14.83 0.61
N LEU A 128 -35.17 -13.58 0.90
CA LEU A 128 -33.79 -13.18 1.15
C LEU A 128 -33.32 -13.66 2.53
N GLN A 129 -32.22 -14.39 2.57
CA GLN A 129 -31.64 -14.94 3.78
C GLN A 129 -30.37 -14.18 4.18
N GLU A 130 -30.05 -14.17 5.47
CA GLU A 130 -28.84 -13.53 6.01
C GLU A 130 -27.54 -14.12 5.42
N ASN A 131 -27.57 -15.42 5.06
CA ASN A 131 -26.50 -16.10 4.35
C ASN A 131 -26.33 -15.66 2.89
N ASP A 132 -27.27 -14.91 2.32
CA ASP A 132 -27.15 -14.34 0.97
C ASP A 132 -26.32 -13.04 0.97
N ALA A 133 -25.98 -12.48 2.13
CA ALA A 133 -25.11 -11.31 2.26
C ALA A 133 -23.68 -11.61 1.83
N GLY A 134 -23.06 -10.68 1.08
CA GLY A 134 -21.71 -10.81 0.54
C GLY A 134 -21.46 -9.81 -0.58
N ASP A 135 -20.43 -10.08 -1.38
CA ASP A 135 -20.13 -9.36 -2.61
C ASP A 135 -20.67 -10.19 -3.77
N LEU A 136 -21.64 -9.66 -4.52
CA LEU A 136 -22.34 -10.37 -5.57
C LEU A 136 -21.73 -10.01 -6.92
N LEU A 137 -21.09 -10.99 -7.56
CA LEU A 137 -20.59 -10.89 -8.92
C LEU A 137 -21.70 -11.26 -9.91
N CYS A 138 -21.79 -10.53 -11.01
CA CYS A 138 -22.43 -10.96 -12.25
C CYS A 138 -21.36 -11.07 -13.34
N GLU A 139 -21.30 -12.21 -14.03
CA GLU A 139 -20.35 -12.44 -15.13
C GLU A 139 -21.04 -12.93 -16.42
N THR A 140 -20.37 -12.77 -17.57
CA THR A 140 -20.81 -13.29 -18.87
C THR A 140 -19.72 -14.14 -19.54
N LEU A 141 -20.10 -15.33 -20.01
CA LEU A 141 -19.15 -16.31 -20.56
C LEU A 141 -18.44 -15.81 -21.82
N HIS A 142 -17.11 -15.73 -21.77
CA HIS A 142 -16.26 -15.41 -22.91
C HIS A 142 -16.32 -16.52 -23.99
N ARG A 143 -17.01 -16.24 -25.11
CA ARG A 143 -17.14 -17.17 -26.25
C ARG A 143 -16.02 -16.99 -27.28
N GLY A 144 -14.79 -17.36 -26.88
CA GLY A 144 -13.65 -17.65 -27.75
C GLY A 144 -13.21 -16.54 -28.73
N GLY A 145 -12.36 -15.64 -28.27
CA GLY A 145 -11.72 -14.61 -29.10
C GLY A 145 -10.55 -13.94 -28.38
N VAL A 146 -10.22 -12.71 -28.78
CA VAL A 146 -9.32 -11.85 -27.98
C VAL A 146 -10.15 -11.25 -26.84
N TYR A 147 -9.61 -11.26 -25.61
CA TYR A 147 -10.22 -10.54 -24.48
C TYR A 147 -10.23 -9.04 -24.77
N TYR A 148 -11.40 -8.42 -24.76
CA TYR A 148 -11.59 -7.03 -25.13
C TYR A 148 -12.75 -6.41 -24.33
N GLY A 149 -12.43 -5.88 -23.15
CA GLY A 149 -13.36 -5.34 -22.17
C GLY A 149 -13.51 -6.19 -20.91
N ASP A 150 -14.42 -5.75 -20.05
CA ASP A 150 -14.70 -6.28 -18.71
C ASP A 150 -15.90 -7.24 -18.77
N TYR A 151 -15.68 -8.49 -18.32
CA TYR A 151 -16.62 -9.62 -18.47
C TYR A 151 -17.40 -9.93 -17.19
N ASP A 152 -17.16 -9.17 -16.13
CA ASP A 152 -17.75 -9.31 -14.80
C ASP A 152 -17.86 -7.94 -14.11
N ASP A 153 -18.84 -7.80 -13.20
CA ASP A 153 -19.04 -6.62 -12.35
C ASP A 153 -19.66 -7.01 -11.00
N GLU A 154 -19.36 -6.26 -9.93
CA GLU A 154 -19.53 -6.68 -8.53
C GLU A 154 -20.26 -5.63 -7.66
N THR A 155 -21.27 -6.06 -6.90
CA THR A 155 -22.03 -5.17 -5.99
C THR A 155 -22.18 -5.75 -4.59
N LYS A 156 -22.17 -4.88 -3.57
CA LYS A 156 -22.33 -5.31 -2.18
C LYS A 156 -23.80 -5.52 -1.82
N LEU A 157 -24.19 -6.77 -1.53
CA LEU A 157 -25.52 -7.08 -0.99
C LEU A 157 -25.47 -7.16 0.54
N ASN A 158 -26.08 -6.18 1.20
CA ASN A 158 -26.24 -6.13 2.64
C ASN A 158 -27.66 -6.57 3.04
N VAL A 159 -27.76 -7.66 3.78
CA VAL A 159 -29.04 -8.15 4.31
C VAL A 159 -29.27 -7.57 5.70
N ILE A 160 -30.38 -6.84 5.88
CA ILE A 160 -30.72 -6.14 7.12
C ILE A 160 -31.94 -6.78 7.81
N ALA A 161 -32.11 -6.54 9.10
CA ALA A 161 -33.26 -7.04 9.86
C ALA A 161 -34.56 -6.32 9.45
N ASP A 162 -35.69 -7.01 9.60
CA ASP A 162 -37.01 -6.39 9.46
C ASP A 162 -37.36 -5.60 10.72
N THR A 163 -37.48 -4.29 10.56
CA THR A 163 -37.79 -3.35 11.64
C THR A 163 -39.02 -2.49 11.35
N LEU A 164 -39.79 -2.85 10.30
CA LEU A 164 -41.04 -2.20 9.95
C LEU A 164 -42.19 -2.79 10.77
N GLU A 165 -42.87 -1.96 11.56
CA GLU A 165 -44.07 -2.34 12.31
C GLU A 165 -45.28 -1.59 11.74
N ALA A 166 -46.43 -2.27 11.69
CA ALA A 166 -47.71 -1.64 11.39
C ALA A 166 -48.82 -2.25 12.24
N LEU A 167 -49.49 -1.42 13.03
CA LEU A 167 -50.55 -1.80 13.96
C LEU A 167 -51.79 -0.95 13.68
N TYR A 168 -52.96 -1.57 13.76
CA TYR A 168 -54.25 -0.86 13.73
C TYR A 168 -54.70 -0.64 15.18
N SER A 169 -55.03 0.59 15.53
CA SER A 169 -55.21 1.02 16.93
C SER A 169 -56.68 1.10 17.39
N GLY A 170 -57.64 0.77 16.51
CA GLY A 170 -59.08 0.86 16.77
C GLY A 170 -59.79 -0.47 17.01
N SER A 171 -61.12 -0.44 17.08
CA SER A 171 -61.96 -1.64 17.25
C SER A 171 -61.96 -2.52 15.99
N PRO A 172 -61.92 -3.87 16.12
CA PRO A 172 -61.84 -4.79 14.98
C PRO A 172 -63.12 -4.85 14.14
N SER A 173 -64.23 -4.31 14.64
CA SER A 173 -65.42 -4.02 13.84
C SER A 173 -66.11 -2.75 14.34
N GLN A 174 -66.86 -2.11 13.43
CA GLN A 174 -67.69 -0.94 13.68
C GLN A 174 -69.02 -1.10 12.95
N SER A 175 -70.08 -0.58 13.55
CA SER A 175 -71.44 -0.63 13.01
C SER A 175 -72.01 0.77 13.01
N LEU A 176 -72.17 1.34 11.83
CA LEU A 176 -72.47 2.75 11.59
C LEU A 176 -73.82 2.89 10.86
N SER A 177 -74.42 4.08 10.92
CA SER A 177 -75.55 4.43 10.06
C SER A 177 -75.04 5.09 8.77
N GLU A 178 -75.80 5.03 7.68
CA GLU A 178 -75.48 5.84 6.50
C GLU A 178 -75.47 7.34 6.86
N GLY A 179 -74.36 8.02 6.53
CA GLY A 179 -74.09 9.40 6.94
C GLY A 179 -73.32 9.60 8.26
N ASP A 180 -73.08 8.56 9.07
CA ASP A 180 -72.18 8.66 10.23
C ASP A 180 -70.71 8.89 9.81
N PRO A 181 -69.86 9.51 10.66
CA PRO A 181 -68.44 9.68 10.40
C PRO A 181 -67.64 8.41 10.77
N LEU A 182 -66.73 7.99 9.89
CA LEU A 182 -65.73 6.95 10.14
C LEU A 182 -64.34 7.58 10.31
N GLN A 183 -63.60 7.11 11.32
CA GLN A 183 -62.20 7.44 11.55
C GLN A 183 -61.44 6.14 11.89
N LEU A 184 -60.30 5.92 11.23
CA LEU A 184 -59.44 4.75 11.45
C LEU A 184 -57.99 5.21 11.57
N GLU A 185 -57.25 4.63 12.52
CA GLU A 185 -55.87 5.03 12.83
C GLU A 185 -54.92 3.83 12.77
N CYS A 186 -53.79 4.05 12.09
CA CYS A 186 -52.75 3.07 11.83
C CYS A 186 -51.41 3.61 12.33
N GLN A 187 -50.82 2.93 13.30
CA GLN A 187 -49.49 3.23 13.82
C GLN A 187 -48.45 2.46 13.01
N VAL A 188 -47.57 3.19 12.33
CA VAL A 188 -46.49 2.64 11.50
C VAL A 188 -45.15 3.18 12.00
N SER A 189 -44.24 2.28 12.36
CA SER A 189 -42.89 2.61 12.81
C SER A 189 -41.85 1.91 11.92
N SER A 190 -40.65 2.49 11.81
CA SER A 190 -39.47 1.77 11.31
C SER A 190 -38.26 2.15 12.16
N GLN A 191 -37.40 1.19 12.43
CA GLN A 191 -36.10 1.40 13.09
C GLN A 191 -34.92 1.06 12.15
N THR A 192 -35.16 1.09 10.83
CA THR A 192 -34.14 0.85 9.82
C THR A 192 -33.03 1.90 9.95
N PHE A 193 -31.77 1.45 10.06
CA PHE A 193 -30.62 2.34 10.26
C PHE A 193 -30.19 3.11 9.00
N GLN A 194 -30.75 2.73 7.84
CA GLN A 194 -30.59 3.46 6.57
C GLN A 194 -31.67 4.52 6.41
N HIS A 195 -31.42 5.52 5.56
CA HIS A 195 -32.43 6.51 5.23
C HIS A 195 -33.52 5.91 4.33
N THR A 196 -34.67 5.58 4.92
CA THR A 196 -35.83 5.00 4.24
C THR A 196 -37.03 5.93 4.26
N HIS A 197 -37.96 5.70 3.34
CA HIS A 197 -39.22 6.43 3.24
C HIS A 197 -40.40 5.48 3.41
N LEU A 198 -41.40 5.89 4.20
CA LEU A 198 -42.64 5.15 4.40
C LEU A 198 -43.72 5.63 3.42
N MET A 199 -44.38 4.67 2.78
CA MET A 199 -45.64 4.84 2.06
C MET A 199 -46.74 4.11 2.83
N VAL A 200 -47.87 4.77 3.08
CA VAL A 200 -49.00 4.21 3.83
C VAL A 200 -50.26 4.30 2.98
N THR A 201 -50.95 3.18 2.78
CA THR A 201 -52.21 3.13 2.02
C THR A 201 -53.31 2.45 2.83
N TRP A 202 -54.46 3.09 2.91
CA TRP A 202 -55.69 2.45 3.37
C TRP A 202 -56.36 1.73 2.20
N PHE A 203 -56.75 0.48 2.42
CA PHE A 203 -57.52 -0.35 1.51
C PHE A 203 -58.90 -0.63 2.09
N LEU A 204 -59.89 -0.76 1.22
CA LEU A 204 -61.20 -1.34 1.50
C LEU A 204 -61.33 -2.64 0.70
N HIS A 205 -61.87 -3.67 1.33
CA HIS A 205 -62.31 -4.90 0.68
C HIS A 205 -63.80 -5.06 1.00
N GLY A 206 -64.65 -4.63 0.05
CA GLY A 206 -66.10 -4.83 0.13
C GLY A 206 -66.46 -6.32 -0.06
N GLU A 207 -67.66 -6.69 0.37
CA GLU A 207 -68.15 -8.09 0.31
C GLU A 207 -68.22 -8.66 -1.12
N GLU A 208 -68.39 -7.80 -2.13
CA GLU A 208 -68.43 -8.15 -3.55
C GLU A 208 -67.09 -7.90 -4.29
N ASP A 209 -66.06 -7.37 -3.62
CA ASP A 209 -64.75 -7.08 -4.25
C ASP A 209 -63.89 -8.36 -4.32
N GLU A 210 -63.49 -8.80 -5.52
CA GLU A 210 -62.52 -9.89 -5.68
C GLU A 210 -61.13 -9.56 -5.10
N ASN A 211 -60.75 -8.28 -5.13
CA ASN A 211 -59.46 -7.78 -4.65
C ASN A 211 -59.64 -6.47 -3.86
N PRO A 212 -58.88 -6.23 -2.77
CA PRO A 212 -58.96 -4.98 -2.01
C PRO A 212 -58.59 -3.74 -2.87
N ARG A 213 -59.46 -2.74 -2.85
CA ARG A 213 -59.30 -1.46 -3.57
C ARG A 213 -58.64 -0.41 -2.66
N PRO A 214 -57.65 0.37 -3.14
CA PRO A 214 -57.07 1.45 -2.35
C PRO A 214 -58.09 2.57 -2.17
N VAL A 215 -58.17 3.14 -0.98
CA VAL A 215 -59.03 4.29 -0.62
C VAL A 215 -58.23 5.58 -0.73
N ILE A 216 -57.07 5.62 -0.07
CA ILE A 216 -56.18 6.78 -0.04
C ILE A 216 -54.76 6.37 0.37
N THR A 217 -53.76 6.97 -0.28
CA THR A 217 -52.33 6.73 -0.09
C THR A 217 -51.62 8.01 0.33
N LEU A 218 -50.70 7.93 1.28
CA LEU A 218 -49.61 8.87 1.46
C LEU A 218 -48.37 8.22 0.83
N ASP A 219 -47.87 8.81 -0.26
CA ASP A 219 -46.71 8.32 -0.98
C ASP A 219 -45.40 8.82 -0.33
N ARG A 220 -44.26 8.25 -0.73
CA ARG A 220 -42.92 8.48 -0.14
C ARG A 220 -42.43 9.94 -0.19
N ASP A 221 -43.05 10.77 -1.03
CA ASP A 221 -42.84 12.20 -1.17
C ASP A 221 -43.74 13.04 -0.23
N LEU A 222 -44.51 12.38 0.64
CA LEU A 222 -45.57 12.93 1.48
C LEU A 222 -46.77 13.51 0.69
N THR A 223 -46.91 13.16 -0.60
CA THR A 223 -48.10 13.52 -1.39
C THR A 223 -49.25 12.57 -1.08
N VAL A 224 -50.40 13.13 -0.68
CA VAL A 224 -51.67 12.38 -0.53
C VAL A 224 -52.31 12.16 -1.89
N LYS A 225 -52.70 10.92 -2.20
CA LYS A 225 -53.28 10.48 -3.47
C LYS A 225 -54.54 9.64 -3.20
N PRO A 226 -55.73 10.01 -3.70
CA PRO A 226 -56.92 9.16 -3.58
C PRO A 226 -56.79 7.90 -4.45
N GLY A 227 -57.44 6.82 -4.03
CA GLY A 227 -57.59 5.61 -4.84
C GLY A 227 -58.73 5.72 -5.87
N ALA A 228 -58.74 4.78 -6.82
CA ALA A 228 -59.72 4.76 -7.90
C ALA A 228 -61.15 4.52 -7.38
N GLY A 229 -62.08 5.38 -7.77
CA GLY A 229 -63.47 5.40 -7.28
C GLY A 229 -63.70 6.32 -6.08
N PHE A 230 -62.64 6.90 -5.51
CA PHE A 230 -62.71 7.79 -4.34
C PHE A 230 -62.32 9.25 -4.65
N GLU A 231 -61.92 9.56 -5.87
CA GLU A 231 -61.33 10.85 -6.24
C GLU A 231 -62.30 12.03 -6.11
N ASP A 232 -63.59 11.86 -6.42
CA ASP A 232 -64.59 12.92 -6.23
C ASP A 232 -64.93 13.15 -4.76
N ARG A 233 -64.95 12.10 -3.94
CA ARG A 233 -65.15 12.24 -2.49
C ARG A 233 -63.94 12.89 -1.81
N TYR A 234 -62.72 12.60 -2.28
CA TYR A 234 -61.51 13.32 -1.89
C TYR A 234 -61.58 14.80 -2.31
N ARG A 235 -61.94 15.11 -3.57
CA ARG A 235 -62.14 16.49 -4.05
C ARG A 235 -63.20 17.26 -3.24
N ALA A 236 -64.23 16.57 -2.75
CA ALA A 236 -65.29 17.15 -1.92
C ALA A 236 -64.92 17.25 -0.42
N GLY A 237 -63.73 16.80 0.01
CA GLY A 237 -63.34 16.75 1.43
C GLY A 237 -64.08 15.67 2.25
N LEU A 238 -64.79 14.75 1.60
CA LEU A 238 -65.51 13.63 2.22
C LEU A 238 -64.60 12.42 2.50
N ILE A 239 -63.34 12.46 2.06
CA ILE A 239 -62.27 11.52 2.43
C ILE A 239 -60.99 12.34 2.60
N SER A 240 -60.29 12.17 3.72
CA SER A 240 -58.93 12.71 3.93
C SER A 240 -58.05 11.72 4.68
N MET A 241 -56.74 11.94 4.63
CA MET A 241 -55.78 11.27 5.52
C MET A 241 -54.86 12.30 6.16
N ASP A 242 -54.71 12.20 7.48
CA ASP A 242 -53.77 13.01 8.26
C ASP A 242 -52.55 12.15 8.66
N LYS A 243 -51.34 12.72 8.65
CA LYS A 243 -50.28 12.27 9.55
C LYS A 243 -50.42 13.06 10.85
N VAL A 244 -50.74 12.39 11.95
CA VAL A 244 -51.14 13.01 13.23
C VAL A 244 -49.94 13.25 14.14
N GLU A 245 -49.05 12.26 14.16
CA GLU A 245 -47.84 12.17 14.99
C GLU A 245 -46.73 11.57 14.11
N ASP A 246 -45.56 11.28 14.66
CA ASP A 246 -44.48 10.73 13.82
C ASP A 246 -44.76 9.33 13.24
N THR A 247 -45.60 8.54 13.91
CA THR A 247 -45.98 7.17 13.52
C THR A 247 -47.47 6.99 13.21
N THR A 248 -48.34 7.94 13.58
CA THR A 248 -49.81 7.75 13.53
C THR A 248 -50.42 8.33 12.24
N TYR A 249 -50.97 7.46 11.39
CA TYR A 249 -51.62 7.77 10.12
C TYR A 249 -53.13 7.52 10.21
N ARG A 250 -53.93 8.56 9.95
CA ARG A 250 -55.38 8.55 10.19
C ARG A 250 -56.19 8.73 8.91
N LEU A 251 -57.05 7.76 8.58
CA LEU A 251 -58.14 7.93 7.62
C LEU A 251 -59.32 8.65 8.29
N LYS A 252 -59.94 9.58 7.56
CA LYS A 252 -61.21 10.23 7.92
C LYS A 252 -62.18 10.17 6.76
N MET A 253 -63.42 9.77 7.03
CA MET A 253 -64.54 9.80 6.10
C MET A 253 -65.73 10.42 6.86
N PRO A 254 -65.97 11.76 6.75
CA PRO A 254 -66.96 12.46 7.58
C PRO A 254 -68.42 11.99 7.40
N GLN A 255 -68.71 11.29 6.29
CA GLN A 255 -69.99 10.67 5.98
C GLN A 255 -69.72 9.35 5.23
N VAL A 256 -70.06 8.21 5.83
CA VAL A 256 -70.05 6.91 5.16
C VAL A 256 -71.29 6.71 4.29
N GLN A 257 -71.12 6.01 3.18
CA GLN A 257 -72.17 5.64 2.22
C GLN A 257 -72.28 4.11 2.17
N GLN A 258 -73.42 3.55 1.75
CA GLN A 258 -73.58 2.08 1.69
C GLN A 258 -72.44 1.35 0.92
N SER A 259 -71.80 2.01 -0.06
CA SER A 259 -70.65 1.51 -0.83
C SER A 259 -69.35 1.35 -0.01
N ASP A 260 -69.28 1.91 1.20
CA ASP A 260 -68.11 1.84 2.07
C ASP A 260 -68.13 0.60 3.00
N GLN A 261 -69.19 -0.22 2.93
CA GLN A 261 -69.31 -1.43 3.73
C GLN A 261 -68.23 -2.46 3.35
N GLY A 262 -67.62 -3.06 4.38
CA GLY A 262 -66.58 -4.07 4.23
C GLY A 262 -65.36 -3.81 5.12
N LYS A 263 -64.24 -4.44 4.76
CA LYS A 263 -63.04 -4.53 5.60
C LYS A 263 -62.00 -3.49 5.23
N PHE A 264 -61.80 -2.53 6.12
CA PHE A 264 -60.74 -1.53 6.00
C PHE A 264 -59.44 -2.03 6.65
N PHE A 265 -58.31 -1.88 5.97
CA PHE A 265 -56.99 -2.17 6.56
C PHE A 265 -55.91 -1.22 6.04
N CYS A 266 -54.85 -1.10 6.80
CA CYS A 266 -53.70 -0.25 6.49
C CYS A 266 -52.54 -1.12 5.97
N LYS A 267 -51.92 -0.72 4.86
CA LYS A 267 -50.67 -1.28 4.37
C LYS A 267 -49.55 -0.25 4.47
N ALA A 268 -48.58 -0.53 5.33
CA ALA A 268 -47.30 0.16 5.39
C ALA A 268 -46.32 -0.46 4.40
N THR A 269 -45.52 0.36 3.73
CA THR A 269 -44.52 -0.07 2.76
C THR A 269 -43.28 0.80 2.89
N GLU A 270 -42.12 0.19 3.11
CA GLU A 270 -40.84 0.88 3.29
C GLU A 270 -40.00 0.81 2.01
N TRP A 271 -39.49 1.96 1.61
CA TRP A 271 -38.68 2.16 0.41
C TRP A 271 -37.30 2.69 0.76
N ILE A 272 -36.27 2.21 0.05
CA ILE A 272 -34.94 2.82 0.02
C ILE A 272 -34.71 3.44 -1.37
N GLN A 273 -33.89 4.49 -1.43
CA GLN A 273 -33.30 4.94 -2.69
C GLN A 273 -31.91 4.30 -2.81
N ASP A 274 -31.70 3.51 -3.86
CA ASP A 274 -30.40 2.89 -4.16
C ASP A 274 -29.44 3.93 -4.78
N PRO A 275 -28.11 3.66 -4.85
CA PRO A 275 -27.11 4.59 -5.39
C PRO A 275 -27.40 5.08 -6.82
N ASP A 276 -27.95 4.20 -7.66
CA ASP A 276 -28.45 4.46 -9.02
C ASP A 276 -29.68 5.42 -9.07
N ARG A 277 -30.14 5.89 -7.90
CA ARG A 277 -31.32 6.73 -7.64
C ARG A 277 -32.67 6.05 -7.87
N SER A 278 -32.69 4.76 -8.18
CA SER A 278 -33.92 3.97 -8.24
C SER A 278 -34.54 3.82 -6.84
N TRP A 279 -35.86 3.63 -6.79
CA TRP A 279 -36.58 3.42 -5.54
C TRP A 279 -36.99 1.96 -5.43
N THR A 280 -36.37 1.25 -4.47
CA THR A 280 -36.62 -0.17 -4.22
C THR A 280 -37.48 -0.34 -2.97
N GLN A 281 -38.56 -1.12 -3.07
CA GLN A 281 -39.35 -1.54 -1.91
C GLN A 281 -38.54 -2.58 -1.13
N ILE A 282 -38.27 -2.33 0.15
CA ILE A 282 -37.47 -3.24 0.99
C ILE A 282 -38.31 -4.06 1.97
N ALA A 283 -39.39 -3.50 2.52
CA ALA A 283 -40.30 -4.19 3.44
C ALA A 283 -41.75 -3.71 3.26
N HIS A 284 -42.72 -4.50 3.74
CA HIS A 284 -44.11 -4.07 3.84
C HIS A 284 -44.86 -4.85 4.93
N LYS A 285 -45.80 -4.19 5.60
CA LYS A 285 -46.70 -4.79 6.61
C LYS A 285 -48.14 -4.41 6.31
N THR A 286 -49.06 -5.32 6.63
CA THR A 286 -50.51 -5.09 6.55
C THR A 286 -51.08 -5.28 7.95
N THR A 287 -51.92 -4.35 8.40
CA THR A 287 -52.55 -4.43 9.73
C THR A 287 -53.64 -5.50 9.76
N ALA A 288 -54.13 -5.81 10.97
CA ALA A 288 -55.48 -6.36 11.10
C ALA A 288 -56.50 -5.41 10.44
N ALA A 289 -57.63 -5.97 9.98
CA ALA A 289 -58.70 -5.21 9.37
C ALA A 289 -59.79 -4.80 10.39
N CYS A 290 -60.44 -3.67 10.14
CA CYS A 290 -61.68 -3.26 10.78
C CYS A 290 -62.86 -3.59 9.86
N ASP A 291 -63.80 -4.40 10.33
CA ASP A 291 -65.02 -4.76 9.62
C ASP A 291 -66.09 -3.67 9.82
N VAL A 292 -66.54 -2.99 8.76
CA VAL A 292 -67.47 -1.85 8.84
C VAL A 292 -68.82 -2.21 8.23
N GLU A 293 -69.83 -2.40 9.10
CA GLU A 293 -71.24 -2.59 8.74
C GLU A 293 -71.95 -1.24 8.60
N ILE A 294 -72.76 -1.03 7.56
CA ILE A 294 -73.48 0.24 7.33
C ILE A 294 -75.00 0.00 7.27
N LYS A 295 -75.68 0.47 8.31
CA LYS A 295 -77.13 0.37 8.51
C LYS A 295 -77.87 1.50 7.79
N ARG A 296 -78.85 1.11 6.97
CA ARG A 296 -79.78 2.06 6.34
C ARG A 296 -80.70 2.69 7.37
N ILE A 297 -80.88 4.00 7.28
CA ILE A 297 -81.83 4.73 8.12
C ILE A 297 -83.25 4.43 7.63
N VAL A 298 -84.03 3.71 8.44
CA VAL A 298 -85.48 3.56 8.21
C VAL A 298 -86.16 4.88 8.58
N ALA A 299 -86.67 5.59 7.58
CA ALA A 299 -87.32 6.89 7.77
C ALA A 299 -88.71 6.76 8.41
N PRO A 300 -89.05 7.58 9.42
CA PRO A 300 -90.43 7.84 9.84
C PRO A 300 -91.19 8.67 8.79
N ASP A 301 -92.52 8.72 8.93
CA ASP A 301 -93.43 9.26 7.92
C ASP A 301 -93.21 10.74 7.54
N ALA A 302 -93.52 11.04 6.28
CA ALA A 302 -93.35 12.36 5.66
C ALA A 302 -94.16 13.45 6.38
N GLY A 303 -93.46 14.45 6.91
CA GLY A 303 -94.05 15.63 7.56
C GLY A 303 -93.63 15.84 9.02
N SER A 304 -92.83 14.94 9.60
CA SER A 304 -92.24 15.11 10.93
C SER A 304 -90.72 15.31 10.87
N PHE A 305 -90.15 15.98 11.88
CA PHE A 305 -88.70 16.07 12.08
C PHE A 305 -88.30 15.67 13.50
N SER A 306 -87.10 15.11 13.64
CA SER A 306 -86.48 14.76 14.92
C SER A 306 -85.18 15.51 15.16
N VAL A 307 -84.72 15.54 16.42
CA VAL A 307 -83.54 16.28 16.86
C VAL A 307 -82.70 15.39 17.76
N TYR A 308 -81.43 15.23 17.40
CA TYR A 308 -80.47 14.44 18.15
C TYR A 308 -79.35 15.33 18.66
N LEU A 309 -78.95 15.13 19.91
CA LEU A 309 -77.75 15.74 20.50
C LEU A 309 -76.70 14.66 20.71
N LYS A 310 -75.45 14.95 20.38
CA LYS A 310 -74.30 14.06 20.60
C LYS A 310 -73.10 14.90 21.05
N ALA A 311 -72.69 14.73 22.30
CA ALA A 311 -71.43 15.28 22.79
C ALA A 311 -70.25 14.36 22.39
N SER A 312 -69.05 14.93 22.31
CA SER A 312 -67.79 14.18 22.19
C SER A 312 -67.61 13.24 23.39
N LYS A 313 -67.61 11.92 23.15
CA LYS A 313 -67.53 10.91 24.22
C LYS A 313 -66.09 10.55 24.57
N GLY A 314 -65.78 10.63 25.85
CA GLY A 314 -64.53 10.22 26.48
C GLY A 314 -64.51 10.64 27.96
N PRO A 315 -63.53 10.19 28.75
CA PRO A 315 -63.27 10.74 30.08
C PRO A 315 -62.60 12.11 29.96
N LEU A 316 -63.40 13.14 29.66
CA LEU A 316 -62.91 14.51 29.46
C LEU A 316 -62.15 15.00 30.69
N GLN A 317 -60.96 15.54 30.49
CA GLN A 317 -60.18 16.23 31.50
C GLN A 317 -60.34 17.75 31.38
N GLU A 318 -59.98 18.47 32.43
CA GLU A 318 -59.86 19.93 32.40
C GLU A 318 -58.77 20.37 31.40
N GLY A 319 -59.15 21.21 30.44
CA GLY A 319 -58.33 21.62 29.30
C GLY A 319 -58.68 20.94 27.96
N ASP A 320 -59.50 19.89 27.96
CA ASP A 320 -59.91 19.20 26.72
C ASP A 320 -60.86 20.06 25.85
N ALA A 321 -60.93 19.75 24.56
CA ALA A 321 -61.95 20.32 23.67
C ALA A 321 -63.25 19.49 23.74
N LEU A 322 -64.38 20.18 23.95
CA LEU A 322 -65.72 19.60 24.05
C LEU A 322 -66.56 20.05 22.85
N ASP A 323 -66.95 19.09 22.02
CA ASP A 323 -67.81 19.29 20.85
C ASP A 323 -69.22 18.76 21.13
N ILE A 324 -70.22 19.62 20.95
CA ILE A 324 -71.63 19.35 21.25
C ILE A 324 -72.44 19.55 19.96
N ARG A 325 -72.62 18.46 19.21
CA ARG A 325 -73.36 18.45 17.94
C ARG A 325 -74.86 18.34 18.19
N CYS A 326 -75.63 19.19 17.54
CA CYS A 326 -77.07 19.05 17.36
C CYS A 326 -77.37 18.79 15.88
N SER A 327 -78.02 17.67 15.60
CA SER A 327 -78.38 17.23 14.25
C SER A 327 -79.90 17.14 14.13
N VAL A 328 -80.46 17.87 13.16
CA VAL A 328 -81.86 17.81 12.78
C VAL A 328 -82.04 16.73 11.72
N ASN A 329 -83.13 15.96 11.75
CA ASN A 329 -83.46 15.01 10.69
C ASN A 329 -84.87 15.31 10.14
N ALA A 330 -84.96 15.64 8.85
CA ALA A 330 -86.20 16.01 8.15
C ALA A 330 -86.07 15.72 6.64
N GLN A 331 -87.19 15.43 5.98
CA GLN A 331 -87.28 15.29 4.52
C GLN A 331 -88.15 16.39 3.90
N ASN A 332 -88.08 16.57 2.57
CA ASN A 332 -88.78 17.63 1.81
C ASN A 332 -88.49 19.06 2.32
N LEU A 333 -87.23 19.50 2.13
CA LEU A 333 -86.71 20.78 2.63
C LEU A 333 -86.91 22.07 1.78
N PRO A 334 -87.61 22.14 0.62
CA PRO A 334 -87.84 23.43 -0.06
C PRO A 334 -88.63 24.44 0.78
N GLY A 335 -87.96 25.48 1.29
CA GLY A 335 -88.58 26.64 1.94
C GLY A 335 -88.65 26.62 3.48
N HIS A 336 -88.18 25.56 4.13
CA HIS A 336 -88.15 25.46 5.60
C HIS A 336 -86.78 25.87 6.17
N PHE A 337 -86.80 26.65 7.25
CA PHE A 337 -85.64 27.09 8.00
C PHE A 337 -85.67 26.50 9.43
N PHE A 338 -84.51 26.44 10.09
CA PHE A 338 -84.42 26.00 11.48
C PHE A 338 -83.62 27.01 12.31
N SER A 339 -84.08 27.31 13.52
CA SER A 339 -83.28 28.00 14.55
C SER A 339 -82.96 27.04 15.69
N VAL A 340 -81.73 27.10 16.22
CA VAL A 340 -81.13 26.07 17.07
C VAL A 340 -80.54 26.72 18.32
N THR A 341 -80.89 26.21 19.50
CA THR A 341 -80.45 26.71 20.81
C THR A 341 -79.86 25.59 21.64
N TRP A 342 -78.63 25.75 22.12
CA TRP A 342 -78.04 24.85 23.10
C TRP A 342 -78.39 25.32 24.52
N LEU A 343 -78.87 24.37 25.32
CA LEU A 343 -79.21 24.52 26.72
C LEU A 343 -78.22 23.70 27.57
N LYS A 344 -77.67 24.30 28.62
CA LYS A 344 -76.84 23.66 29.66
C LYS A 344 -77.60 23.78 30.98
N ASN A 345 -78.00 22.68 31.60
CA ASN A 345 -78.83 22.67 32.81
C ASN A 345 -80.08 23.58 32.66
N GLN A 346 -80.75 23.50 31.51
CA GLN A 346 -81.89 24.34 31.07
C GLN A 346 -81.58 25.83 30.76
N GLN A 347 -80.38 26.34 31.06
CA GLN A 347 -79.96 27.71 30.73
C GLN A 347 -79.38 27.78 29.30
N LYS A 348 -79.72 28.83 28.53
CA LYS A 348 -79.16 29.03 27.18
C LYS A 348 -77.66 29.35 27.25
N VAL A 349 -76.85 28.68 26.42
CA VAL A 349 -75.41 28.97 26.25
C VAL A 349 -75.09 29.57 24.87
N ALA A 350 -75.71 29.03 23.81
CA ALA A 350 -75.57 29.53 22.44
C ALA A 350 -76.89 29.37 21.66
N GLN A 351 -77.13 30.23 20.68
CA GLN A 351 -78.24 30.10 19.72
C GLN A 351 -77.79 30.53 18.32
N ILE A 352 -78.19 29.78 17.29
CA ILE A 352 -78.10 30.18 15.88
C ILE A 352 -79.53 30.42 15.37
N GLY A 353 -79.78 31.62 14.84
CA GLY A 353 -81.05 31.99 14.24
C GLY A 353 -81.29 31.34 12.88
N SER A 354 -82.54 31.36 12.42
CA SER A 354 -82.96 30.95 11.07
C SER A 354 -82.28 31.74 9.95
N SER A 355 -81.88 32.99 10.23
CA SER A 355 -81.03 33.85 9.39
C SER A 355 -79.53 33.52 9.44
N GLY A 356 -79.10 32.50 10.20
CA GLY A 356 -77.69 32.14 10.40
C GLY A 356 -76.93 33.00 11.41
N VAL A 357 -77.55 34.02 12.00
CA VAL A 357 -76.93 34.87 13.02
C VAL A 357 -76.66 34.08 14.30
N LEU A 358 -75.43 34.17 14.82
CA LEU A 358 -75.01 33.58 16.10
C LEU A 358 -75.28 34.55 17.26
N THR A 359 -75.81 34.02 18.36
CA THR A 359 -75.96 34.68 19.64
C THR A 359 -75.34 33.81 20.73
N MET A 360 -74.17 34.21 21.26
CA MET A 360 -73.64 33.65 22.51
C MET A 360 -74.30 34.33 23.71
N PHE A 361 -74.65 33.53 24.73
CA PHE A 361 -75.20 34.03 26.00
C PHE A 361 -74.11 34.15 27.08
N ASP A 362 -73.03 33.37 26.98
CA ASP A 362 -71.78 33.60 27.70
C ASP A 362 -70.96 34.67 26.96
N LYS A 363 -70.83 35.86 27.57
CA LYS A 363 -70.10 37.00 26.98
C LYS A 363 -68.61 36.98 27.30
N GLU A 364 -68.19 36.29 28.36
CA GLU A 364 -66.77 36.22 28.74
C GLU A 364 -66.04 35.24 27.82
N ARG A 365 -66.62 34.05 27.60
CA ARG A 365 -66.05 33.04 26.69
C ARG A 365 -66.21 33.37 25.21
N GLU A 366 -67.18 34.23 24.84
CA GLU A 366 -67.24 34.83 23.50
C GLU A 366 -66.07 35.79 23.26
N ASN A 367 -65.81 36.71 24.20
CA ASN A 367 -64.68 37.65 24.12
C ASN A 367 -63.31 36.95 24.14
N ALA A 368 -63.16 35.88 24.92
CA ALA A 368 -61.96 35.04 24.95
C ALA A 368 -61.82 34.11 23.72
N ALA A 369 -62.85 34.06 22.85
CA ALA A 369 -62.99 33.08 21.75
C ALA A 369 -62.82 31.61 22.20
N GLU A 370 -63.15 31.29 23.45
CA GLU A 370 -63.10 29.94 24.02
C GLU A 370 -64.30 29.09 23.57
N MET A 371 -65.44 29.72 23.29
CA MET A 371 -66.67 29.06 22.89
C MET A 371 -67.15 29.56 21.51
N ARG A 372 -67.55 28.64 20.62
CA ARG A 372 -68.00 28.93 19.26
C ARG A 372 -69.14 27.99 18.87
N ALA A 373 -70.24 28.51 18.34
CA ALA A 373 -71.21 27.68 17.62
C ALA A 373 -71.20 28.01 16.12
N VAL A 374 -71.39 26.98 15.28
CA VAL A 374 -71.49 27.07 13.82
C VAL A 374 -72.55 26.12 13.27
N LYS A 375 -73.15 26.51 12.15
CA LYS A 375 -73.91 25.59 11.30
C LYS A 375 -72.92 24.87 10.37
N THR A 376 -72.84 23.54 10.45
CA THR A 376 -71.82 22.73 9.74
C THR A 376 -72.37 22.04 8.50
N SER A 377 -73.68 21.80 8.41
CA SER A 377 -74.38 21.34 7.21
C SER A 377 -75.74 22.06 7.09
N HIS A 378 -76.61 21.68 6.14
CA HIS A 378 -77.99 22.19 6.13
C HIS A 378 -78.76 21.81 7.42
N MET A 379 -78.39 20.71 8.06
CA MET A 379 -79.11 20.06 9.16
C MET A 379 -78.29 19.90 10.45
N ASP A 380 -76.96 20.02 10.37
CA ASP A 380 -76.03 19.88 11.49
C ASP A 380 -75.54 21.23 12.02
N TYR A 381 -75.44 21.30 13.34
CA TYR A 381 -74.99 22.46 14.10
C TYR A 381 -74.02 21.98 15.18
N LEU A 382 -72.91 22.68 15.37
CA LEU A 382 -71.86 22.31 16.31
C LEU A 382 -71.56 23.47 17.26
N LEU A 383 -71.59 23.19 18.56
CA LEU A 383 -71.05 24.05 19.61
C LEU A 383 -69.73 23.45 20.11
N THR A 384 -68.63 24.18 19.94
CA THR A 384 -67.29 23.81 20.40
C THR A 384 -66.91 24.68 21.60
N ILE A 385 -66.47 24.04 22.68
CA ILE A 385 -65.76 24.65 23.81
C ILE A 385 -64.31 24.20 23.71
N ARG A 386 -63.37 25.13 23.52
CA ARG A 386 -61.96 24.84 23.17
C ARG A 386 -61.12 24.31 24.33
N SER A 387 -61.47 24.69 25.56
CA SER A 387 -60.80 24.31 26.79
C SER A 387 -61.87 24.18 27.87
N THR A 388 -62.27 22.96 28.19
CA THR A 388 -63.21 22.68 29.27
C THR A 388 -62.63 23.06 30.62
N ARG A 389 -63.49 23.58 31.50
CA ARG A 389 -63.19 23.78 32.92
C ARG A 389 -64.14 22.92 33.75
N THR A 390 -63.84 22.68 35.02
CA THR A 390 -64.76 21.96 35.93
C THR A 390 -66.17 22.58 36.01
N GLU A 391 -66.35 23.86 35.70
CA GLU A 391 -67.67 24.51 35.58
C GLU A 391 -68.48 24.13 34.32
N ASP A 392 -67.88 23.46 33.32
CA ASP A 392 -68.53 23.08 32.05
C ASP A 392 -69.37 21.79 32.13
N GLN A 393 -69.27 21.05 33.24
CA GLN A 393 -70.06 19.85 33.47
C GLN A 393 -71.56 20.15 33.57
N GLY A 394 -72.39 19.16 33.25
CA GLY A 394 -73.85 19.25 33.34
C GLY A 394 -74.59 18.47 32.26
N GLN A 395 -75.91 18.63 32.21
CA GLN A 395 -76.73 18.08 31.13
C GLN A 395 -76.93 19.12 30.03
N TYR A 396 -76.64 18.73 28.80
CA TYR A 396 -76.86 19.54 27.62
C TYR A 396 -78.08 19.04 26.83
N GLN A 397 -78.84 19.97 26.26
CA GLN A 397 -79.96 19.71 25.35
C GLN A 397 -79.93 20.67 24.16
N CYS A 398 -80.46 20.23 23.02
CA CYS A 398 -80.72 21.08 21.87
C CYS A 398 -82.22 21.36 21.73
N GLU A 399 -82.60 22.63 21.74
CA GLU A 399 -83.93 23.10 21.34
C GLU A 399 -83.87 23.59 19.88
N VAL A 400 -84.76 23.05 19.04
CA VAL A 400 -84.86 23.41 17.62
C VAL A 400 -86.28 23.87 17.30
N TRP A 401 -86.38 24.96 16.56
CA TRP A 401 -87.62 25.44 15.96
C TRP A 401 -87.55 25.33 14.45
N GLN A 402 -88.59 24.78 13.83
CA GLN A 402 -88.86 24.91 12.41
C GLN A 402 -89.59 26.23 12.16
N GLU A 403 -89.16 26.97 11.14
CA GLU A 403 -89.61 28.33 10.83
C GLU A 403 -89.80 28.50 9.31
N ASN A 404 -90.89 29.16 8.91
CA ASN A 404 -91.12 29.58 7.52
C ASN A 404 -90.82 31.07 7.38
N MET A 405 -90.30 31.47 6.22
CA MET A 405 -90.16 32.88 5.86
C MET A 405 -91.49 33.39 5.28
N ASN A 406 -92.01 34.48 5.83
CA ASN A 406 -93.17 35.21 5.33
C ASN A 406 -92.78 36.09 4.12
N GLU A 407 -93.77 36.63 3.39
CA GLU A 407 -93.55 37.52 2.23
C GLU A 407 -92.83 38.84 2.58
N ASP A 408 -92.88 39.26 3.84
CA ASP A 408 -92.15 40.43 4.37
C ASP A 408 -90.70 40.11 4.82
N GLY A 409 -90.25 38.86 4.65
CA GLY A 409 -88.93 38.39 5.09
C GLY A 409 -88.83 38.02 6.58
N THR A 410 -89.91 38.11 7.36
CA THR A 410 -89.92 37.70 8.77
C THR A 410 -90.09 36.18 8.92
N PHE A 411 -89.51 35.60 9.98
CA PHE A 411 -89.60 34.16 10.25
C PHE A 411 -90.75 33.83 11.22
N LYS A 412 -91.68 32.97 10.81
CA LYS A 412 -92.76 32.45 11.63
C LYS A 412 -92.46 31.03 12.10
N LYS A 413 -92.42 30.85 13.43
CA LYS A 413 -92.28 29.53 14.09
C LYS A 413 -93.48 28.63 13.83
N ILE A 414 -93.21 27.37 13.50
CA ILE A 414 -94.20 26.33 13.14
C ILE A 414 -94.29 25.27 14.24
N GLN A 415 -93.16 24.61 14.49
CA GLN A 415 -93.05 23.46 15.40
C GLN A 415 -91.72 23.54 16.16
N LYS A 416 -91.74 23.05 17.40
CA LYS A 416 -90.58 22.92 18.28
C LYS A 416 -90.28 21.44 18.53
N GLN A 417 -89.01 21.10 18.59
CA GLN A 417 -88.51 19.83 19.12
C GLN A 417 -87.37 20.11 20.13
N ILE A 418 -87.16 19.19 21.06
CA ILE A 418 -86.01 19.20 21.99
C ILE A 418 -85.38 17.81 21.98
N SER A 419 -84.04 17.75 22.00
CA SER A 419 -83.30 16.49 22.12
C SER A 419 -83.48 15.80 23.48
N SER A 420 -83.14 14.51 23.53
CA SER A 420 -82.73 13.87 24.79
C SER A 420 -81.57 14.65 25.44
N PRO A 421 -81.49 14.70 26.78
CA PRO A 421 -80.33 15.28 27.47
C PRO A 421 -79.12 14.35 27.36
N GLU A 422 -77.95 14.94 27.08
CA GLU A 422 -76.66 14.25 27.12
C GLU A 422 -75.85 14.82 28.29
N THR A 423 -75.33 13.95 29.17
CA THR A 423 -74.55 14.36 30.36
C THR A 423 -73.07 14.48 30.02
N VAL A 424 -72.47 15.62 30.35
CA VAL A 424 -71.04 15.89 30.22
C VAL A 424 -70.40 15.92 31.62
N SER A 425 -69.40 15.07 31.83
CA SER A 425 -68.60 14.98 33.05
C SER A 425 -67.13 15.29 32.74
N ILE A 426 -66.50 16.14 33.56
CA ILE A 426 -65.10 16.57 33.38
C ILE A 426 -64.31 16.25 34.66
N THR A 427 -63.13 15.65 34.51
CA THR A 427 -62.28 15.21 35.63
C THR A 427 -61.07 16.12 35.81
N ALA A 428 -60.82 16.55 37.05
CA ALA A 428 -59.59 17.25 37.39
C ALA A 428 -58.39 16.30 37.32
N LYS A 429 -57.31 16.74 36.67
CA LYS A 429 -56.09 15.94 36.47
C LYS A 429 -55.19 16.02 37.71
N GLU A 430 -54.49 14.95 38.07
CA GLU A 430 -53.43 14.94 39.11
C GLU A 430 -52.01 14.99 38.48
N SER A 431 -50.97 15.36 39.25
CA SER A 431 -49.62 15.67 38.70
C SER A 431 -48.57 14.68 39.20
N ASP A 432 -47.92 13.98 38.27
CA ASP A 432 -46.99 12.88 38.51
C ASP A 432 -45.57 13.26 38.03
N LEU A 433 -45.09 14.44 38.44
CA LEU A 433 -43.82 15.02 37.98
C LEU A 433 -42.62 14.06 38.17
N ALA A 434 -42.13 13.49 37.06
CA ALA A 434 -40.95 12.63 37.03
C ALA A 434 -39.84 13.24 36.18
N VAL A 435 -38.58 13.00 36.57
CA VAL A 435 -37.38 13.58 35.94
C VAL A 435 -36.31 12.51 35.75
N VAL A 436 -35.84 12.35 34.51
CA VAL A 436 -34.81 11.37 34.12
C VAL A 436 -33.63 12.10 33.47
N MET A 437 -32.41 11.90 33.99
CA MET A 437 -31.19 12.51 33.43
C MET A 437 -30.48 11.56 32.48
N ALA A 438 -30.12 12.06 31.29
CA ALA A 438 -29.31 11.38 30.29
C ALA A 438 -28.08 12.22 29.91
N MET A 439 -26.90 11.60 29.98
CA MET A 439 -25.64 12.15 29.47
C MET A 439 -24.67 11.00 29.15
N LYS A 440 -23.67 11.27 28.30
CA LYS A 440 -22.54 10.37 28.06
C LYS A 440 -21.73 10.17 29.36
N ASP A 441 -21.14 9.00 29.54
CA ASP A 441 -20.31 8.70 30.72
C ASP A 441 -18.93 9.37 30.64
N ALA A 442 -18.44 9.61 29.42
CA ALA A 442 -17.23 10.38 29.17
C ALA A 442 -17.30 11.24 27.89
N VAL A 443 -16.52 12.33 27.87
CA VAL A 443 -16.36 13.30 26.77
C VAL A 443 -14.86 13.65 26.64
N THR A 444 -14.39 14.03 25.45
CA THR A 444 -13.00 14.52 25.27
C THR A 444 -12.91 15.99 25.62
N GLU A 445 -11.83 16.42 26.25
CA GLU A 445 -11.53 17.83 26.48
C GLU A 445 -11.69 18.66 25.21
N GLY A 446 -12.43 19.76 25.32
CA GLY A 446 -12.74 20.71 24.25
C GLY A 446 -13.95 20.33 23.37
N ASP A 447 -14.44 19.09 23.42
CA ASP A 447 -15.73 18.72 22.84
C ASP A 447 -16.88 19.36 23.65
N ALA A 448 -18.05 19.55 23.02
CA ALA A 448 -19.25 20.03 23.69
C ALA A 448 -19.83 18.96 24.64
N LEU A 449 -19.98 19.33 25.91
CA LEU A 449 -20.63 18.50 26.94
C LEU A 449 -22.12 18.87 26.97
N ARG A 450 -22.98 17.88 26.73
CA ARG A 450 -24.44 18.01 26.82
C ARG A 450 -25.01 17.11 27.92
N VAL A 451 -25.94 17.66 28.70
CA VAL A 451 -26.72 16.95 29.73
C VAL A 451 -28.19 17.19 29.44
N VAL A 452 -29.00 16.13 29.37
CA VAL A 452 -30.44 16.22 29.14
C VAL A 452 -31.17 15.77 30.39
N CYS A 453 -32.21 16.50 30.79
CA CYS A 453 -33.19 16.03 31.77
C CYS A 453 -34.57 16.01 31.13
N SER A 454 -35.04 14.80 30.86
CA SER A 454 -36.38 14.55 30.33
C SER A 454 -37.40 14.60 31.47
N VAL A 455 -38.59 15.14 31.19
CA VAL A 455 -39.61 15.42 32.20
C VAL A 455 -40.97 14.90 31.74
N SER A 456 -41.70 14.25 32.63
CA SER A 456 -43.04 13.68 32.35
C SER A 456 -44.00 13.91 33.51
N GLY A 457 -45.31 13.76 33.26
CA GLY A 457 -46.37 13.80 34.28
C GLY A 457 -46.74 15.20 34.81
N PHE A 458 -46.14 16.27 34.27
CA PHE A 458 -46.42 17.65 34.65
C PHE A 458 -47.69 18.21 33.98
N LYS A 459 -48.21 19.33 34.53
CA LYS A 459 -49.29 20.15 33.95
C LYS A 459 -48.91 21.63 33.87
N GLY A 460 -48.23 22.14 34.90
CA GLY A 460 -47.83 23.54 34.99
C GLY A 460 -46.56 23.84 34.19
N PRO A 461 -46.29 25.12 33.87
CA PRO A 461 -45.03 25.51 33.24
C PRO A 461 -43.84 25.15 34.14
N LEU A 462 -42.73 24.77 33.50
CA LEU A 462 -41.58 24.16 34.14
C LEU A 462 -40.37 25.11 34.15
N SER A 463 -39.64 25.15 35.28
CA SER A 463 -38.31 25.78 35.37
C SER A 463 -37.25 24.74 35.71
N VAL A 464 -36.03 24.88 35.18
CA VAL A 464 -34.88 24.03 35.54
C VAL A 464 -33.75 24.84 36.17
N SER A 465 -33.10 24.30 37.20
CA SER A 465 -31.78 24.74 37.65
C SER A 465 -30.76 23.62 37.46
N TRP A 466 -29.58 23.97 36.95
CA TRP A 466 -28.46 23.05 36.74
C TRP A 466 -27.34 23.35 37.73
N GLN A 467 -26.84 22.31 38.38
CA GLN A 467 -25.74 22.39 39.34
C GLN A 467 -24.64 21.38 39.01
N HIS A 468 -23.42 21.67 39.43
CA HIS A 468 -22.24 20.82 39.26
C HIS A 468 -21.49 20.69 40.59
N LYS A 469 -20.99 19.49 40.91
CA LYS A 469 -19.89 19.31 41.87
C LYS A 469 -18.77 18.53 41.19
N LYS A 470 -17.53 19.01 41.32
CA LYS A 470 -16.35 18.40 40.69
C LYS A 470 -15.94 17.09 41.38
N ASP A 471 -15.83 17.15 42.70
CA ASP A 471 -15.33 16.07 43.54
C ASP A 471 -16.49 15.54 44.42
N SER A 472 -16.47 14.25 44.80
CA SER A 472 -17.62 13.59 45.44
C SER A 472 -18.04 14.24 46.78
N GLY A 473 -17.07 14.76 47.54
CA GLY A 473 -17.26 15.52 48.79
C GLY A 473 -17.33 17.04 48.63
N ALA A 474 -17.38 17.58 47.41
CA ALA A 474 -17.58 19.01 47.17
C ALA A 474 -19.07 19.36 47.14
N SER A 475 -19.40 20.57 47.60
CA SER A 475 -20.76 21.13 47.45
C SER A 475 -21.11 21.34 45.98
N PHE A 476 -22.39 21.17 45.65
CA PHE A 476 -22.94 21.60 44.37
C PHE A 476 -22.86 23.12 44.24
N ILE A 477 -22.37 23.61 43.11
CA ILE A 477 -22.41 25.01 42.68
C ILE A 477 -23.36 25.15 41.49
N ASP A 478 -24.05 26.29 41.39
CA ASP A 478 -24.93 26.56 40.26
C ASP A 478 -24.14 26.74 38.96
N VAL A 479 -24.71 26.25 37.86
CA VAL A 479 -24.18 26.35 36.50
C VAL A 479 -24.99 27.40 35.74
N ILE A 480 -26.30 27.19 35.61
CA ILE A 480 -27.25 28.03 34.88
C ILE A 480 -28.69 27.63 35.25
N SER A 481 -29.68 28.50 35.06
CA SER A 481 -31.10 28.12 35.22
C SER A 481 -32.01 28.80 34.19
N LEU A 482 -33.16 28.18 33.93
CA LEU A 482 -34.21 28.67 33.03
C LEU A 482 -35.51 28.89 33.82
N THR A 483 -36.16 30.04 33.68
CA THR A 483 -37.44 30.33 34.34
C THR A 483 -38.59 29.56 33.69
N HIS A 484 -39.75 29.57 34.35
CA HIS A 484 -40.98 29.02 33.82
C HIS A 484 -41.54 29.83 32.62
N GLU A 485 -41.00 31.03 32.35
CA GLU A 485 -41.26 31.81 31.13
C GLU A 485 -40.25 31.51 30.00
N GLY A 486 -39.32 30.57 30.20
CA GLY A 486 -38.24 30.27 29.24
C GLY A 486 -37.09 31.28 29.22
N VAL A 487 -36.97 32.16 30.23
CA VAL A 487 -35.90 33.15 30.33
C VAL A 487 -34.67 32.54 31.01
N MET A 488 -33.48 32.69 30.41
CA MET A 488 -32.23 32.30 31.06
C MET A 488 -31.86 33.27 32.18
N LYS A 489 -31.56 32.74 33.37
CA LYS A 489 -31.01 33.47 34.51
C LYS A 489 -29.48 33.45 34.50
N ASP A 490 -28.89 34.26 35.38
CA ASP A 490 -27.46 34.43 35.53
C ASP A 490 -26.68 33.11 35.56
N VAL A 491 -25.60 33.07 34.77
CA VAL A 491 -24.65 31.96 34.76
C VAL A 491 -23.85 32.00 36.06
N GLY A 492 -23.67 30.83 36.70
CA GLY A 492 -22.93 30.70 37.94
C GLY A 492 -21.47 31.18 37.78
N SER A 493 -20.90 31.79 38.82
CA SER A 493 -19.65 32.59 38.73
C SER A 493 -18.47 31.88 38.04
N ARG A 494 -18.30 30.56 38.26
CA ARG A 494 -17.29 29.72 37.61
C ARG A 494 -17.44 29.60 36.09
N TYR A 495 -18.65 29.81 35.58
CA TYR A 495 -19.06 29.54 34.20
C TYR A 495 -19.32 30.80 33.36
N GLN A 496 -19.31 32.01 33.96
CA GLN A 496 -19.66 33.27 33.28
C GLN A 496 -18.80 33.60 32.05
N SER A 497 -17.55 33.13 32.01
CA SER A 497 -16.63 33.29 30.87
C SER A 497 -16.66 32.12 29.87
N ARG A 498 -17.63 31.19 30.00
CA ARG A 498 -17.77 29.98 29.20
C ARG A 498 -19.05 30.10 28.35
N ASN A 499 -19.06 29.55 27.14
CA ASN A 499 -20.30 29.43 26.37
C ASN A 499 -21.17 28.31 26.98
N VAL A 500 -22.03 28.70 27.92
CA VAL A 500 -23.01 27.83 28.60
C VAL A 500 -24.41 28.25 28.17
N GLN A 501 -25.19 27.28 27.71
CA GLN A 501 -26.54 27.50 27.22
C GLN A 501 -27.48 26.48 27.84
N THR A 502 -28.73 26.84 28.08
CA THR A 502 -29.76 25.87 28.46
C THR A 502 -31.04 26.09 27.66
N PHE A 503 -31.59 24.99 27.19
CA PHE A 503 -32.72 24.93 26.28
C PHE A 503 -33.86 24.13 26.92
N HIS A 504 -35.08 24.41 26.48
CA HIS A 504 -36.25 23.55 26.72
C HIS A 504 -36.81 23.09 25.37
N SER A 505 -37.54 21.98 25.37
CA SER A 505 -38.32 21.50 24.22
C SER A 505 -39.81 21.56 24.54
N PRO A 506 -40.71 21.58 23.53
CA PRO A 506 -42.15 21.51 23.75
C PRO A 506 -42.61 20.26 24.53
N ALA A 507 -41.82 19.18 24.50
CA ALA A 507 -42.05 17.95 25.26
C ALA A 507 -41.61 18.03 26.74
N GLY A 508 -41.21 19.20 27.25
CA GLY A 508 -40.78 19.39 28.64
C GLY A 508 -39.33 18.99 28.95
N ASN A 509 -38.60 18.42 27.99
CA ASN A 509 -37.19 18.03 28.19
C ASN A 509 -36.29 19.28 28.19
N PHE A 510 -35.40 19.37 29.17
CA PHE A 510 -34.39 20.41 29.29
C PHE A 510 -33.00 19.91 28.88
N THR A 511 -32.20 20.77 28.24
CA THR A 511 -30.80 20.48 27.91
C THR A 511 -29.88 21.55 28.48
N LEU A 512 -28.76 21.16 29.08
CA LEU A 512 -27.59 21.99 29.36
C LEU A 512 -26.52 21.70 28.31
N GLU A 513 -25.92 22.73 27.74
CA GLU A 513 -24.77 22.62 26.85
C GLU A 513 -23.60 23.50 27.32
N LEU A 514 -22.43 22.86 27.42
CA LEU A 514 -21.12 23.45 27.70
C LEU A 514 -20.27 23.31 26.44
N GLY A 515 -20.21 24.36 25.62
CA GLY A 515 -19.73 24.28 24.22
C GLY A 515 -18.24 23.97 24.00
N ALA A 516 -17.44 23.85 25.07
CA ALA A 516 -16.07 23.34 25.03
C ALA A 516 -15.62 22.89 26.43
N SER A 517 -15.80 21.61 26.74
CA SER A 517 -15.49 21.03 28.06
C SER A 517 -14.01 21.21 28.46
N ALA A 518 -13.76 21.38 29.75
CA ALA A 518 -12.42 21.30 30.34
C ALA A 518 -12.34 20.07 31.25
N THR A 519 -11.13 19.57 31.54
CA THR A 519 -10.92 18.49 32.52
C THR A 519 -11.52 18.82 33.90
N SER A 520 -11.59 20.11 34.25
CA SER A 520 -12.24 20.60 35.48
C SER A 520 -13.75 20.38 35.55
N ASP A 521 -14.38 20.12 34.41
CA ASP A 521 -15.84 20.03 34.25
C ASP A 521 -16.32 18.56 34.41
N SER A 522 -15.38 17.65 34.66
CA SER A 522 -15.64 16.32 35.22
C SER A 522 -16.26 16.44 36.61
N GLY A 523 -17.15 15.50 36.95
CA GLY A 523 -17.86 15.49 38.22
C GLY A 523 -19.31 15.02 38.08
N GLU A 524 -20.13 15.32 39.09
CA GLU A 524 -21.57 15.08 39.06
C GLU A 524 -22.34 16.34 38.67
N TYR A 525 -23.20 16.22 37.66
CA TYR A 525 -24.20 17.22 37.33
C TYR A 525 -25.53 16.84 37.97
N LYS A 526 -26.28 17.85 38.41
CA LYS A 526 -27.62 17.75 38.95
C LYS A 526 -28.55 18.70 38.19
N CYS A 527 -29.73 18.21 37.82
CA CYS A 527 -30.83 19.05 37.39
C CYS A 527 -31.92 19.05 38.46
N ILE A 528 -32.51 20.21 38.71
CA ILE A 528 -33.63 20.41 39.63
C ILE A 528 -34.75 21.03 38.79
N VAL A 529 -35.79 20.26 38.50
CA VAL A 529 -36.95 20.70 37.74
C VAL A 529 -38.08 21.01 38.71
N SER A 530 -38.73 22.15 38.51
CA SER A 530 -39.87 22.59 39.31
C SER A 530 -41.07 22.93 38.43
N GLU A 531 -42.22 22.38 38.79
CA GLU A 531 -43.54 22.74 38.27
C GLU A 531 -44.09 23.95 39.02
N TRP A 532 -44.76 24.84 38.30
CA TRP A 532 -45.39 26.04 38.85
C TRP A 532 -46.91 26.05 38.60
N THR A 533 -47.68 26.57 39.54
CA THR A 533 -49.13 26.76 39.42
C THR A 533 -49.52 28.19 39.77
N VAL A 534 -50.55 28.70 39.08
CA VAL A 534 -51.13 30.02 39.33
C VAL A 534 -51.95 29.97 40.63
N GLN A 535 -51.71 30.91 41.54
CA GLN A 535 -52.52 31.11 42.74
C GLN A 535 -53.72 32.02 42.45
N SER A 536 -54.72 32.03 43.33
CA SER A 536 -55.96 32.82 43.17
C SER A 536 -55.76 34.34 43.22
N ASN A 537 -54.55 34.84 43.51
CA ASN A 537 -54.15 36.24 43.39
C ASN A 537 -53.36 36.54 42.09
N GLY A 538 -53.15 35.55 41.22
CA GLY A 538 -52.33 35.65 40.01
C GLY A 538 -50.84 35.37 40.19
N GLU A 539 -50.34 35.15 41.41
CA GLU A 539 -48.92 34.85 41.65
C GLU A 539 -48.57 33.41 41.28
N MET A 540 -47.37 33.19 40.75
CA MET A 540 -46.87 31.87 40.38
C MET A 540 -46.18 31.18 41.56
N LYS A 541 -46.80 30.12 42.09
CA LYS A 541 -46.23 29.29 43.16
C LYS A 541 -45.55 28.06 42.60
N LYS A 542 -44.37 27.73 43.12
CA LYS A 542 -43.74 26.43 42.94
C LYS A 542 -44.59 25.33 43.60
N ALA A 543 -45.04 24.35 42.82
CA ALA A 543 -45.92 23.26 43.26
C ALA A 543 -45.10 22.00 43.58
N ASN A 544 -44.63 21.29 42.55
CA ASN A 544 -43.81 20.10 42.66
C ASN A 544 -42.35 20.40 42.30
N THR A 545 -41.39 19.63 42.82
CA THR A 545 -39.97 19.76 42.46
C THR A 545 -39.24 18.44 42.61
N HIS A 546 -38.64 17.97 41.52
CA HIS A 546 -37.89 16.73 41.45
C HIS A 546 -36.47 17.02 40.94
N SER A 547 -35.50 16.20 41.34
CA SER A 547 -34.11 16.37 40.92
C SER A 547 -33.45 15.03 40.62
N GLN A 548 -32.57 15.01 39.63
CA GLN A 548 -31.78 13.85 39.25
C GLN A 548 -30.30 14.25 39.10
N GLN A 549 -29.37 13.32 39.33
CA GLN A 549 -27.93 13.57 39.21
C GLN A 549 -27.19 12.40 38.55
N LYS A 550 -26.17 12.69 37.73
CA LYS A 550 -25.28 11.70 37.10
C LYS A 550 -23.86 12.26 36.96
N ALA A 551 -22.87 11.36 37.00
CA ALA A 551 -21.46 11.66 36.85
C ALA A 551 -20.98 11.60 35.38
N ILE A 552 -19.94 12.36 35.06
CA ILE A 552 -19.24 12.36 33.77
C ILE A 552 -17.74 12.62 33.95
N ILE A 553 -16.92 12.02 33.08
CA ILE A 553 -15.46 12.21 33.03
C ILE A 553 -15.08 12.97 31.75
N VAL A 554 -14.30 14.04 31.88
CA VAL A 554 -13.71 14.75 30.73
C VAL A 554 -12.25 14.31 30.56
N ASN A 555 -12.01 13.45 29.57
CA ASN A 555 -10.69 12.90 29.27
C ASN A 555 -9.81 13.96 28.58
N SER A 556 -8.62 14.23 29.12
CA SER A 556 -7.63 15.11 28.47
C SER A 556 -7.19 14.56 27.12
N VAL A 557 -6.85 15.46 26.18
CA VAL A 557 -6.30 15.07 24.87
C VAL A 557 -5.07 14.17 25.02
N GLU A 558 -4.19 14.48 25.98
CA GLU A 558 -2.96 13.74 26.25
C GLU A 558 -3.20 12.29 26.68
N SER A 559 -4.19 12.02 27.53
CA SER A 559 -4.43 10.65 28.03
C SER A 559 -5.05 9.73 26.97
N LEU A 560 -5.67 10.30 25.92
CA LEU A 560 -6.21 9.57 24.78
C LEU A 560 -5.20 9.40 23.63
N MET A 561 -4.11 10.17 23.61
CA MET A 561 -3.12 10.13 22.53
C MET A 561 -2.05 9.05 22.73
N LYS A 562 -1.65 8.40 21.64
CA LYS A 562 -0.57 7.41 21.58
C LYS A 562 0.29 7.63 20.35
N VAL A 563 1.58 7.83 20.57
CA VAL A 563 2.60 8.02 19.52
C VAL A 563 3.56 6.84 19.55
N SER A 564 3.85 6.24 18.39
CA SER A 564 4.84 5.18 18.27
C SER A 564 5.62 5.29 16.96
N LEU A 565 6.92 4.99 17.00
CA LEU A 565 7.81 5.04 15.84
C LEU A 565 8.24 3.62 15.48
N LYS A 566 8.02 3.24 14.21
CA LYS A 566 8.27 1.89 13.70
C LYS A 566 8.96 1.93 12.34
N SER A 567 9.69 0.87 12.00
CA SER A 567 10.20 0.63 10.65
C SER A 567 10.17 -0.87 10.35
N ARG A 568 10.12 -1.23 9.06
CA ARG A 568 10.41 -2.58 8.56
C ARG A 568 11.85 -2.71 8.05
N THR A 569 12.56 -1.60 7.90
CA THR A 569 13.89 -1.47 7.29
C THR A 569 14.86 -0.77 8.26
N SER A 570 14.82 -1.14 9.54
CA SER A 570 15.72 -0.58 10.57
C SER A 570 17.17 -1.04 10.43
N THR A 571 17.43 -2.13 9.71
CA THR A 571 18.78 -2.61 9.39
C THR A 571 18.87 -2.78 7.89
N VAL A 572 19.76 -2.01 7.24
CA VAL A 572 19.92 -2.00 5.77
C VAL A 572 21.39 -1.93 5.37
N PRO A 573 21.76 -2.34 4.15
CA PRO A 573 23.05 -1.98 3.58
C PRO A 573 23.13 -0.47 3.26
N ILE A 574 24.37 0.04 3.13
CA ILE A 574 24.64 1.36 2.53
C ILE A 574 23.97 1.45 1.15
N ASP A 575 23.49 2.64 0.80
CA ASP A 575 22.79 2.96 -0.45
C ASP A 575 21.41 2.28 -0.63
N SER A 576 20.81 1.80 0.47
CA SER A 576 19.44 1.28 0.48
C SER A 576 18.46 2.25 1.15
N PRO A 577 17.15 2.21 0.82
CA PRO A 577 16.15 3.09 1.43
C PRO A 577 15.77 2.63 2.85
N VAL A 578 15.56 3.58 3.76
CA VAL A 578 14.99 3.37 5.10
C VAL A 578 13.68 4.15 5.21
N GLU A 579 12.63 3.52 5.74
CA GLU A 579 11.34 4.18 5.97
C GLU A 579 10.96 4.11 7.44
N LEU A 580 10.80 5.28 8.06
CA LEU A 580 10.50 5.47 9.48
C LEU A 580 9.08 6.02 9.62
N LEU A 581 8.21 5.25 10.26
CA LEU A 581 6.77 5.51 10.35
C LEU A 581 6.40 5.93 11.77
N CYS A 582 6.18 7.23 11.96
CA CYS A 582 5.61 7.81 13.18
C CYS A 582 4.08 7.74 13.11
N ILE A 583 3.48 6.89 13.95
CA ILE A 583 2.04 6.64 14.01
C ILE A 583 1.46 7.39 15.20
N VAL A 584 0.50 8.29 14.95
CA VAL A 584 -0.23 9.07 15.95
C VAL A 584 -1.68 8.61 15.98
N ARG A 585 -2.16 8.16 17.14
CA ARG A 585 -3.55 7.78 17.39
C ARG A 585 -4.11 8.63 18.54
N GLY A 586 -5.38 9.01 18.46
CA GLY A 586 -6.03 9.87 19.47
C GLY A 586 -7.21 10.63 18.87
N PRO A 587 -7.75 11.65 19.60
CA PRO A 587 -8.79 12.53 19.09
C PRO A 587 -8.32 13.38 17.90
N LYS A 588 -9.27 13.93 17.14
CA LYS A 588 -8.98 14.81 15.99
C LYS A 588 -8.62 16.22 16.47
N VAL A 589 -7.34 16.53 16.49
CA VAL A 589 -6.75 17.80 16.94
C VAL A 589 -5.64 18.23 15.98
N SER A 590 -5.23 19.50 15.99
CA SER A 590 -4.09 19.97 15.19
C SER A 590 -2.79 19.39 15.75
N LEU A 591 -1.88 18.97 14.88
CA LEU A 591 -0.62 18.31 15.26
C LEU A 591 0.58 19.08 14.70
N ALA A 592 1.52 19.43 15.57
CA ALA A 592 2.88 19.78 15.18
C ALA A 592 3.79 18.55 15.40
N VAL A 593 4.75 18.33 14.52
CA VAL A 593 5.62 17.13 14.56
C VAL A 593 7.08 17.51 14.36
N ARG A 594 7.97 16.98 15.20
CA ARG A 594 9.41 17.21 15.13
C ARG A 594 10.15 15.88 15.06
N TRP A 595 10.91 15.71 13.99
CA TRP A 595 11.77 14.54 13.81
C TRP A 595 13.15 14.80 14.38
N MET A 596 13.61 13.86 15.22
CA MET A 596 14.81 13.99 16.03
C MET A 596 15.75 12.81 15.75
N PHE A 597 17.04 13.08 15.59
CA PHE A 597 18.09 12.11 15.27
C PHE A 597 19.31 12.29 16.18
N GLN A 598 19.77 11.18 16.76
CA GLN A 598 20.96 11.09 17.58
C GLN A 598 21.94 10.11 16.92
N PRO A 599 23.09 10.56 16.38
CA PRO A 599 24.08 9.68 15.75
C PRO A 599 24.59 8.57 16.69
N HIS A 600 24.95 7.41 16.13
CA HIS A 600 25.31 6.20 16.90
C HIS A 600 26.35 6.42 18.01
N ASN A 601 27.38 7.23 17.74
CA ASN A 601 28.47 7.55 18.68
C ASN A 601 28.29 8.91 19.40
N SER A 602 27.06 9.42 19.50
CA SER A 602 26.76 10.73 20.07
C SER A 602 25.65 10.66 21.14
N THR A 603 25.75 11.50 22.16
CA THR A 603 24.66 11.80 23.11
C THR A 603 23.84 13.03 22.70
N PHE A 604 24.28 13.78 21.68
CA PHE A 604 23.62 14.99 21.22
C PHE A 604 22.54 14.66 20.18
N GLN A 605 21.29 14.99 20.51
CA GLN A 605 20.14 14.82 19.63
C GLN A 605 19.92 16.10 18.79
N THR A 606 19.73 15.91 17.49
CA THR A 606 19.54 16.96 16.48
C THR A 606 18.12 16.92 15.91
N ASN A 607 17.62 18.05 15.42
CA ASN A 607 16.35 18.09 14.68
C ASN A 607 16.63 17.90 13.18
N ILE A 608 15.87 17.02 12.52
CA ILE A 608 15.93 16.82 11.06
C ILE A 608 15.01 17.83 10.37
N LEU A 609 13.74 17.83 10.79
CA LEU A 609 12.67 18.71 10.32
C LEU A 609 11.63 18.92 11.42
N SER A 610 10.89 20.02 11.35
CA SER A 610 9.69 20.26 12.14
C SER A 610 8.54 20.79 11.28
N ILE A 611 7.35 20.24 11.51
CA ILE A 611 6.07 20.66 10.95
C ILE A 611 5.33 21.45 12.04
N SER A 612 4.87 22.67 11.74
CA SER A 612 4.07 23.48 12.66
C SER A 612 2.61 22.97 12.76
N GLN A 613 1.85 23.50 13.73
CA GLN A 613 0.40 23.29 13.78
C GLN A 613 -0.37 23.89 12.59
N THR A 614 0.25 24.80 11.81
CA THR A 614 -0.28 25.39 10.57
C THR A 614 0.13 24.61 9.31
N GLY A 615 0.95 23.56 9.44
CA GLY A 615 1.48 22.76 8.32
C GLY A 615 2.78 23.30 7.70
N GLU A 616 3.35 24.39 8.23
CA GLU A 616 4.63 24.93 7.76
C GLU A 616 5.79 23.98 8.09
N MET A 617 6.64 23.70 7.10
CA MET A 617 7.75 22.76 7.22
C MET A 617 9.10 23.48 7.28
N ALA A 618 9.74 23.44 8.45
CA ALA A 618 11.10 23.96 8.65
C ALA A 618 12.11 22.80 8.70
N TRP A 619 13.02 22.76 7.73
CA TRP A 619 14.12 21.80 7.69
C TRP A 619 15.34 22.30 8.47
N ARG A 620 16.17 21.36 8.93
CA ARG A 620 17.43 21.61 9.67
C ARG A 620 18.58 20.71 9.19
N ALA A 621 18.29 19.56 8.58
CA ALA A 621 19.23 18.78 7.77
C ALA A 621 19.07 19.10 6.26
N ASP A 622 20.01 18.63 5.42
CA ASP A 622 19.88 18.72 3.96
C ASP A 622 18.67 17.91 3.45
N GLN A 623 17.79 18.57 2.70
CA GLN A 623 16.57 18.00 2.13
C GLN A 623 16.83 16.87 1.13
N ARG A 624 18.03 16.81 0.52
CA ARG A 624 18.38 15.74 -0.44
C ARG A 624 18.52 14.37 0.23
N ASN A 625 18.73 14.35 1.55
CA ASN A 625 19.02 13.14 2.32
C ASN A 625 17.74 12.50 2.92
N TYR A 626 16.60 13.20 2.85
CA TYR A 626 15.36 12.87 3.55
C TYR A 626 14.11 13.29 2.76
N GLN A 627 13.10 12.43 2.72
CA GLN A 627 11.78 12.69 2.13
C GLN A 627 10.70 12.54 3.22
N LEU A 628 9.61 13.29 3.10
CA LEU A 628 8.49 13.26 4.03
C LEU A 628 7.19 12.92 3.29
N SER A 629 6.38 12.03 3.85
CA SER A 629 5.01 11.75 3.41
C SER A 629 4.08 11.74 4.62
N ILE A 630 2.85 12.23 4.44
CA ILE A 630 1.84 12.35 5.52
C ILE A 630 0.54 11.74 5.02
N GLN A 631 -0.05 10.84 5.82
CA GLN A 631 -1.32 10.19 5.51
C GLN A 631 -2.25 10.26 6.73
N ALA A 632 -3.45 10.81 6.53
CA ALA A 632 -4.51 10.78 7.54
C ALA A 632 -5.48 9.64 7.23
N GLN A 633 -5.76 8.79 8.23
CA GLN A 633 -6.68 7.66 8.13
C GLN A 633 -7.66 7.67 9.32
N PRO A 634 -8.81 6.99 9.26
CA PRO A 634 -9.73 6.87 10.39
C PRO A 634 -9.09 6.27 11.65
N THR A 635 -8.01 5.51 11.48
CA THR A 635 -7.23 4.80 12.51
C THR A 635 -6.09 5.62 13.13
N GLY A 636 -5.78 6.80 12.60
CA GLY A 636 -4.68 7.66 13.06
C GLY A 636 -4.05 8.49 11.93
N THR A 637 -3.09 9.35 12.31
CA THR A 637 -2.25 10.10 11.36
C THR A 637 -0.86 9.48 11.31
N TYR A 638 -0.33 9.32 10.10
CA TYR A 638 0.89 8.61 9.80
C TYR A 638 1.88 9.57 9.14
N PHE A 639 2.97 9.88 9.85
CA PHE A 639 4.07 10.68 9.31
C PHE A 639 5.21 9.73 8.96
N THR A 640 5.62 9.73 7.69
CA THR A 640 6.66 8.83 7.17
C THR A 640 7.89 9.64 6.79
N LEU A 641 8.98 9.48 7.52
CA LEU A 641 10.29 9.99 7.16
C LEU A 641 11.05 8.89 6.41
N LYS A 642 11.43 9.16 5.15
CA LYS A 642 12.16 8.24 4.29
C LYS A 642 13.57 8.76 4.06
N VAL A 643 14.58 7.92 4.29
CA VAL A 643 15.95 8.13 3.80
C VAL A 643 16.05 7.41 2.45
N PRO A 644 16.22 8.10 1.31
CA PRO A 644 16.20 7.43 0.00
C PRO A 644 17.41 6.54 -0.27
N ARG A 645 18.59 6.93 0.25
CA ARG A 645 19.88 6.27 0.07
C ARG A 645 20.66 6.34 1.39
N ALA A 646 20.70 5.27 2.17
CA ALA A 646 21.29 5.30 3.51
C ALA A 646 22.83 5.47 3.49
N SER A 647 23.30 6.51 4.16
CA SER A 647 24.71 6.77 4.48
C SER A 647 25.09 6.30 5.88
N LYS A 648 26.38 6.04 6.13
CA LYS A 648 26.86 5.68 7.48
C LYS A 648 26.71 6.85 8.47
N GLN A 649 26.67 8.10 8.02
CA GLN A 649 26.36 9.27 8.86
C GLN A 649 24.95 9.24 9.43
N GLN A 650 24.02 8.53 8.79
CA GLN A 650 22.60 8.46 9.16
C GLN A 650 22.30 7.30 10.13
N GLU A 651 23.32 6.58 10.57
CA GLU A 651 23.23 5.53 11.59
C GLU A 651 23.09 6.13 13.01
N GLY A 652 22.11 5.65 13.77
CA GLY A 652 21.80 6.20 15.08
C GLY A 652 20.35 5.96 15.51
N GLN A 653 19.91 6.71 16.51
CA GLN A 653 18.55 6.61 17.06
C GLN A 653 17.66 7.75 16.55
N TYR A 654 16.46 7.38 16.10
CA TYR A 654 15.44 8.30 15.62
C TYR A 654 14.26 8.33 16.60
N GLN A 655 13.63 9.50 16.74
CA GLN A 655 12.39 9.72 17.47
C GLN A 655 11.51 10.74 16.73
N CYS A 656 10.19 10.66 16.94
CA CYS A 656 9.27 11.75 16.64
C CYS A 656 8.67 12.31 17.95
N GLN A 657 8.78 13.62 18.14
CA GLN A 657 7.99 14.37 19.11
C GLN A 657 6.73 14.86 18.38
N VAL A 658 5.57 14.71 19.02
CA VAL A 658 4.27 15.17 18.51
C VAL A 658 3.59 16.02 19.57
N ASP A 659 3.28 17.26 19.19
CA ASP A 659 2.67 18.27 20.03
C ASP A 659 1.26 18.53 19.52
N ALA A 660 0.26 18.40 20.40
CA ALA A 660 -1.14 18.48 20.02
C ALA A 660 -1.77 19.81 20.47
N TYR A 661 -2.55 20.42 19.58
CA TYR A 661 -3.11 21.76 19.75
C TYR A 661 -4.62 21.78 19.51
N GLN A 662 -5.32 22.55 20.34
CA GLN A 662 -6.76 22.72 20.26
C GLN A 662 -7.10 24.19 20.54
N LYS A 663 -7.59 24.91 19.52
CA LYS A 663 -7.76 26.38 19.55
C LYS A 663 -6.46 27.08 19.98
N ASP A 664 -5.36 26.71 19.30
CA ASP A 664 -3.99 27.23 19.48
C ASP A 664 -3.33 27.00 20.86
N VAL A 665 -4.04 26.41 21.82
CA VAL A 665 -3.49 25.98 23.11
C VAL A 665 -2.91 24.58 22.97
N GLN A 666 -1.66 24.39 23.41
CA GLN A 666 -1.03 23.06 23.50
C GLN A 666 -1.73 22.22 24.58
N LYS A 667 -2.17 21.01 24.21
CA LYS A 667 -2.91 20.06 25.07
C LYS A 667 -2.17 18.76 25.37
N ALA A 668 -1.16 18.41 24.57
CA ALA A 668 -0.31 17.25 24.81
C ALA A 668 1.08 17.47 24.19
N LYS A 669 2.09 16.77 24.74
CA LYS A 669 3.43 16.67 24.17
C LYS A 669 3.98 15.26 24.38
N ILE A 670 3.96 14.44 23.33
CA ILE A 670 4.33 13.02 23.42
C ILE A 670 5.51 12.72 22.50
N ILE A 671 6.55 12.10 23.06
CA ILE A 671 7.71 11.63 22.31
C ILE A 671 7.58 10.12 22.09
N SER A 672 7.88 9.65 20.88
CA SER A 672 7.87 8.22 20.55
C SER A 672 8.92 7.43 21.33
N ASN A 673 8.75 6.10 21.32
CA ASN A 673 9.87 5.20 21.53
C ASN A 673 11.06 5.58 20.63
N PRO A 674 12.31 5.43 21.10
CA PRO A 674 13.47 5.46 20.21
C PRO A 674 13.41 4.30 19.22
N LEU A 675 14.00 4.51 18.04
CA LEU A 675 14.17 3.49 17.01
C LEU A 675 15.58 3.60 16.43
N ALA A 676 16.40 2.57 16.63
CA ALA A 676 17.73 2.52 16.03
C ALA A 676 17.64 2.17 14.53
N VAL A 677 18.41 2.87 13.72
CA VAL A 677 18.72 2.52 12.33
C VAL A 677 20.18 2.10 12.27
N ILE A 678 20.44 0.94 11.65
CA ILE A 678 21.76 0.32 11.49
C ILE A 678 22.08 0.22 10.00
N VAL A 679 23.24 0.73 9.60
CA VAL A 679 23.70 0.84 8.21
C VAL A 679 24.94 -0.04 8.02
N GLN A 680 24.73 -1.16 7.33
CA GLN A 680 25.73 -2.22 7.14
C GLN A 680 26.60 -1.96 5.90
N LYS A 681 27.92 -2.17 6.03
CA LYS A 681 28.81 -2.20 4.88
C LYS A 681 28.51 -3.44 4.01
N PRO A 682 28.53 -3.36 2.67
CA PRO A 682 28.43 -4.53 1.80
C PRO A 682 29.62 -5.47 2.00
N VAL A 683 29.40 -6.78 1.81
CA VAL A 683 30.48 -7.78 1.85
C VAL A 683 31.35 -7.64 0.61
N SER A 684 32.68 -7.54 0.79
CA SER A 684 33.59 -7.45 -0.35
C SER A 684 33.59 -8.75 -1.17
N LYS A 685 33.51 -8.59 -2.49
CA LYS A 685 33.65 -9.64 -3.50
C LYS A 685 35.01 -9.59 -4.19
N MET A 686 35.96 -8.83 -3.65
CA MET A 686 37.29 -8.66 -4.22
C MET A 686 38.02 -10.00 -4.36
N SER A 687 38.89 -10.12 -5.37
CA SER A 687 39.89 -11.19 -5.43
C SER A 687 41.19 -10.67 -6.02
N LEU A 688 42.32 -11.18 -5.51
CA LEU A 688 43.66 -10.83 -5.97
C LEU A 688 44.31 -11.99 -6.74
N TYR A 689 45.22 -11.64 -7.63
CA TYR A 689 46.04 -12.56 -8.41
C TYR A 689 47.47 -12.02 -8.49
N SER A 690 48.46 -12.90 -8.35
CA SER A 690 49.87 -12.66 -8.72
C SER A 690 50.20 -13.59 -9.89
N PRO A 691 50.88 -13.11 -10.95
CA PRO A 691 51.30 -13.95 -12.08
C PRO A 691 52.24 -15.09 -11.69
N THR A 692 53.03 -14.91 -10.63
CA THR A 692 54.07 -15.87 -10.20
C THR A 692 54.08 -15.97 -8.67
N SER A 693 53.87 -17.18 -8.12
CA SER A 693 54.05 -17.43 -6.69
C SER A 693 55.52 -17.39 -6.23
N ARG A 694 56.46 -17.54 -7.18
CA ARG A 694 57.91 -17.57 -6.95
C ARG A 694 58.65 -16.91 -8.10
N LEU A 695 59.46 -15.91 -7.79
CA LEU A 695 60.26 -15.12 -8.73
C LEU A 695 61.75 -15.42 -8.52
N GLU A 696 62.38 -16.06 -9.50
CA GLU A 696 63.84 -16.22 -9.51
C GLU A 696 64.51 -15.08 -10.28
N THR A 697 65.56 -14.50 -9.71
CA THR A 697 66.35 -13.43 -10.35
C THR A 697 67.84 -13.58 -10.01
N THR A 698 68.69 -12.69 -10.52
CA THR A 698 70.15 -12.70 -10.27
C THR A 698 70.63 -11.38 -9.66
N VAL A 699 71.77 -11.42 -8.99
CA VAL A 699 72.38 -10.22 -8.38
C VAL A 699 72.58 -9.12 -9.44
N ASN A 700 72.28 -7.87 -9.07
CA ASN A 700 72.27 -6.66 -9.90
C ASN A 700 71.21 -6.60 -11.02
N ALA A 701 70.32 -7.59 -11.13
CA ALA A 701 69.16 -7.50 -12.03
C ALA A 701 68.09 -6.53 -11.49
N GLU A 702 67.01 -6.39 -12.26
CA GLU A 702 65.77 -5.72 -11.87
C GLU A 702 64.71 -6.79 -11.57
N ALA A 703 64.07 -6.75 -10.40
CA ALA A 703 62.95 -7.61 -10.06
C ALA A 703 61.62 -6.84 -10.19
N LYS A 704 60.57 -7.56 -10.60
CA LYS A 704 59.22 -7.03 -10.81
C LYS A 704 58.23 -7.97 -10.15
N LEU A 705 57.56 -7.46 -9.12
CA LEU A 705 56.53 -8.14 -8.36
C LEU A 705 55.20 -7.52 -8.75
N GLU A 706 54.23 -8.33 -9.15
CA GLU A 706 52.96 -7.86 -9.70
C GLU A 706 51.77 -8.45 -8.93
N CYS A 707 50.77 -7.61 -8.68
CA CYS A 707 49.47 -8.05 -8.19
C CYS A 707 48.35 -7.33 -8.93
N SER A 708 47.24 -8.04 -9.16
CA SER A 708 46.07 -7.51 -9.86
C SER A 708 44.78 -7.90 -9.16
N VAL A 709 43.83 -6.97 -9.16
CA VAL A 709 42.46 -7.18 -8.69
C VAL A 709 41.68 -7.81 -9.84
N THR A 710 41.33 -9.10 -9.72
CA THR A 710 40.63 -9.86 -10.77
C THR A 710 39.11 -9.76 -10.69
N ARG A 711 38.60 -9.32 -9.54
CA ARG A 711 37.17 -9.12 -9.27
C ARG A 711 37.02 -7.99 -8.26
N THR A 712 35.96 -7.20 -8.39
CA THR A 712 35.62 -6.10 -7.48
C THR A 712 34.21 -6.26 -6.92
N THR A 713 33.89 -5.49 -5.88
CA THR A 713 32.54 -5.42 -5.30
C THR A 713 31.61 -4.56 -6.13
N THR A 714 32.11 -3.44 -6.69
CA THR A 714 31.40 -2.58 -7.64
C THR A 714 32.32 -2.16 -8.80
N ASN A 715 31.78 -1.49 -9.81
CA ASN A 715 32.56 -0.81 -10.85
C ASN A 715 33.18 0.53 -10.36
N THR A 716 32.80 1.01 -9.19
CA THR A 716 33.28 2.26 -8.56
C THR A 716 34.34 2.04 -7.47
N SER A 717 34.67 0.79 -7.14
CA SER A 717 35.73 0.43 -6.19
C SER A 717 37.06 1.13 -6.50
N ARG A 718 37.60 1.86 -5.51
CA ARG A 718 39.00 2.32 -5.48
C ARG A 718 39.78 1.45 -4.48
N PHE A 719 41.11 1.54 -4.53
CA PHE A 719 41.99 0.64 -3.77
C PHE A 719 43.12 1.43 -3.11
N THR A 720 43.45 1.05 -1.88
CA THR A 720 44.78 1.33 -1.29
C THR A 720 45.62 0.06 -1.40
N VAL A 721 46.91 0.22 -1.68
CA VAL A 721 47.82 -0.89 -2.01
C VAL A 721 49.09 -0.78 -1.17
N THR A 722 49.37 -1.81 -0.38
CA THR A 722 50.51 -1.85 0.54
C THR A 722 51.40 -3.03 0.19
N TRP A 723 52.69 -2.75 0.00
CA TRP A 723 53.70 -3.78 -0.24
C TRP A 723 54.46 -4.06 1.06
N MET A 724 54.48 -5.33 1.46
CA MET A 724 55.15 -5.82 2.67
C MET A 724 56.31 -6.74 2.31
N PHE A 725 57.37 -6.70 3.12
CA PHE A 725 58.47 -7.68 3.12
C PHE A 725 58.42 -8.44 4.45
N GLY A 726 58.16 -9.75 4.38
CA GLY A 726 57.72 -10.52 5.54
C GLY A 726 56.51 -9.86 6.20
N SER A 727 56.65 -9.45 7.46
CA SER A 727 55.62 -8.76 8.25
C SER A 727 55.76 -7.24 8.30
N GLN A 728 56.70 -6.63 7.58
CA GLN A 728 56.98 -5.18 7.66
C GLN A 728 56.61 -4.43 6.37
N MET A 729 56.10 -3.21 6.47
CA MET A 729 55.71 -2.38 5.32
C MET A 729 56.92 -1.76 4.62
N LEU A 730 57.07 -2.03 3.31
CA LEU A 730 58.02 -1.36 2.42
C LEU A 730 57.48 0.00 1.97
N LEU A 731 56.24 0.02 1.47
CA LEU A 731 55.53 1.23 1.08
C LEU A 731 54.01 0.98 1.02
N THR A 732 53.24 2.06 1.00
CA THR A 732 51.80 2.05 0.74
C THR A 732 51.44 3.16 -0.26
N MET A 733 50.40 2.92 -1.06
CA MET A 733 49.85 3.84 -2.06
C MET A 733 48.39 4.08 -1.70
N ASP A 734 48.02 5.34 -1.49
CA ASP A 734 46.66 5.72 -1.09
C ASP A 734 45.70 5.90 -2.27
N LEU A 735 44.45 6.29 -1.97
CA LEU A 735 43.35 6.36 -2.94
C LEU A 735 43.63 7.31 -4.11
N ASP A 736 44.45 8.35 -3.90
CA ASP A 736 44.83 9.32 -4.92
C ASP A 736 46.24 9.05 -5.49
N ALA A 737 46.69 7.80 -5.34
CA ALA A 737 47.94 7.23 -5.81
C ALA A 737 49.21 7.88 -5.21
N VAL A 738 49.11 8.53 -4.05
CA VAL A 738 50.28 9.09 -3.36
C VAL A 738 51.01 7.97 -2.61
N VAL A 739 52.30 7.80 -2.90
CA VAL A 739 53.16 6.77 -2.32
C VAL A 739 53.81 7.28 -1.03
N LYS A 740 53.75 6.45 0.02
CA LYS A 740 54.36 6.68 1.34
C LYS A 740 55.24 5.48 1.69
N PHE A 741 56.51 5.73 1.97
CA PHE A 741 57.48 4.67 2.31
C PHE A 741 57.29 4.23 3.77
N GLY A 742 57.51 2.94 4.01
CA GLY A 742 57.37 2.28 5.31
C GLY A 742 58.72 1.90 5.94
N PRO A 743 58.73 1.49 7.21
CA PRO A 743 59.96 1.26 7.98
C PRO A 743 60.82 0.10 7.48
N ALA A 744 60.29 -0.80 6.63
CA ALA A 744 61.03 -1.96 6.11
C ALA A 744 61.99 -1.60 4.96
N ALA A 745 61.75 -0.47 4.28
CA ALA A 745 62.59 -0.04 3.16
C ALA A 745 63.82 0.70 3.71
N GLY A 746 63.63 1.94 4.16
CA GLY A 746 64.72 2.76 4.67
C GLY A 746 65.70 3.21 3.58
N LEU A 747 66.68 4.03 3.97
CA LEU A 747 67.37 4.96 3.06
C LEU A 747 68.02 4.34 1.81
N GLU A 748 68.50 3.10 1.87
CA GLU A 748 69.09 2.40 0.69
C GLU A 748 68.08 1.62 -0.16
N MET A 749 66.91 1.26 0.38
CA MET A 749 65.86 0.54 -0.36
C MET A 749 64.85 1.53 -0.96
N ASP A 750 64.54 2.63 -0.25
CA ASP A 750 63.69 3.73 -0.74
C ASP A 750 64.15 4.25 -2.13
N GLN A 751 65.47 4.32 -2.36
CA GLN A 751 66.06 4.75 -3.64
C GLN A 751 66.02 3.67 -4.74
N ARG A 752 65.83 2.40 -4.37
CA ARG A 752 65.84 1.23 -5.28
C ARG A 752 64.44 0.75 -5.65
N ILE A 753 63.43 1.00 -4.81
CA ILE A 753 62.06 0.54 -5.04
C ILE A 753 61.18 1.60 -5.70
N ARG A 754 60.29 1.16 -6.59
CA ARG A 754 59.25 1.98 -7.21
C ARG A 754 57.96 1.18 -7.32
N THR A 755 56.83 1.80 -6.99
CA THR A 755 55.49 1.23 -7.23
C THR A 755 54.81 2.02 -8.34
N GLU A 756 54.09 1.34 -9.23
CA GLU A 756 53.35 1.96 -10.33
C GLU A 756 52.07 1.20 -10.68
N ILE A 757 51.09 1.95 -11.20
CA ILE A 757 49.80 1.42 -11.67
C ILE A 757 49.93 1.14 -13.16
N ARG A 758 50.06 -0.14 -13.54
CA ARG A 758 50.20 -0.57 -14.95
C ARG A 758 48.90 -0.45 -15.74
N GLN A 759 47.80 -0.83 -15.10
CA GLN A 759 46.43 -0.73 -15.60
C GLN A 759 45.52 -0.44 -14.40
N LYS A 760 44.25 -0.04 -14.61
CA LYS A 760 43.33 0.42 -13.54
C LYS A 760 43.25 -0.46 -12.27
N GLN A 761 43.57 -1.75 -12.38
CA GLN A 761 43.49 -2.76 -11.33
C GLN A 761 44.76 -3.63 -11.26
N SER A 762 45.90 -3.17 -11.79
CA SER A 762 47.18 -3.88 -11.83
C SER A 762 48.29 -3.00 -11.27
N PHE A 763 48.98 -3.50 -10.24
CA PHE A 763 49.98 -2.80 -9.46
C PHE A 763 51.31 -3.56 -9.53
N GLN A 764 52.40 -2.84 -9.76
CA GLN A 764 53.74 -3.43 -9.87
C GLN A 764 54.69 -2.74 -8.89
N LEU A 765 55.37 -3.54 -8.07
CA LEU A 765 56.57 -3.14 -7.33
C LEU A 765 57.81 -3.56 -8.12
N THR A 766 58.63 -2.59 -8.48
CA THR A 766 59.93 -2.79 -9.13
C THR A 766 61.04 -2.58 -8.11
N ILE A 767 62.00 -3.51 -8.04
CA ILE A 767 63.21 -3.40 -7.22
C ILE A 767 64.41 -3.36 -8.17
N HIS A 768 65.08 -2.19 -8.25
CA HIS A 768 66.29 -2.02 -9.04
C HIS A 768 67.53 -2.49 -8.26
N GLN A 769 68.56 -2.98 -8.96
CA GLN A 769 69.84 -3.43 -8.38
C GLN A 769 69.65 -4.47 -7.26
N VAL A 770 69.03 -5.61 -7.58
CA VAL A 770 68.66 -6.63 -6.61
C VAL A 770 69.89 -7.27 -5.95
N ARG A 771 69.86 -7.38 -4.63
CA ARG A 771 70.89 -7.95 -3.76
C ARG A 771 70.44 -9.30 -3.20
N THR A 772 71.36 -10.16 -2.78
CA THR A 772 71.02 -11.44 -2.12
C THR A 772 70.17 -11.23 -0.85
N SER A 773 70.39 -10.12 -0.14
CA SER A 773 69.60 -9.67 1.02
C SER A 773 68.13 -9.36 0.72
N ASP A 774 67.78 -9.08 -0.54
CA ASP A 774 66.41 -8.75 -0.92
C ASP A 774 65.55 -10.03 -1.09
N SER A 775 66.15 -11.23 -0.98
CA SER A 775 65.44 -12.51 -1.06
C SER A 775 64.49 -12.71 0.13
N GLY A 776 63.28 -13.19 -0.12
CA GLY A 776 62.29 -13.44 0.93
C GLY A 776 60.85 -13.37 0.43
N GLN A 777 59.89 -13.41 1.35
CA GLN A 777 58.47 -13.34 1.00
C GLN A 777 58.01 -11.88 0.90
N TYR A 778 57.47 -11.52 -0.26
CA TYR A 778 56.79 -10.24 -0.48
C TYR A 778 55.29 -10.47 -0.46
N HIS A 779 54.53 -9.52 0.10
CA HIS A 779 53.07 -9.54 0.08
C HIS A 779 52.56 -8.23 -0.54
N CYS A 780 51.67 -8.34 -1.51
CA CYS A 780 50.83 -7.23 -1.95
C CYS A 780 49.51 -7.33 -1.18
N GLU A 781 49.27 -6.39 -0.27
CA GLU A 781 47.99 -6.22 0.41
C GLU A 781 47.18 -5.14 -0.30
N VAL A 782 45.91 -5.42 -0.58
CA VAL A 782 44.97 -4.48 -1.20
C VAL A 782 43.74 -4.37 -0.31
N GLU A 783 43.33 -3.14 -0.02
CA GLU A 783 42.09 -2.84 0.68
C GLU A 783 41.13 -2.14 -0.28
N GLU A 784 39.88 -2.62 -0.34
CA GLU A 784 38.85 -2.09 -1.24
C GLU A 784 38.06 -0.97 -0.55
N TRP A 785 37.89 0.15 -1.25
CA TRP A 785 37.18 1.34 -0.78
C TRP A 785 36.00 1.68 -1.69
N LEU A 786 34.88 2.01 -1.05
CA LEU A 786 33.65 2.48 -1.69
C LEU A 786 33.30 3.87 -1.15
N GLN A 787 32.56 4.64 -1.93
CA GLN A 787 32.00 5.93 -1.53
C GLN A 787 30.52 5.76 -1.18
N ASP A 788 30.07 6.38 -0.11
CA ASP A 788 28.67 6.34 0.33
C ASP A 788 27.81 7.42 -0.36
N PRO A 789 26.47 7.42 -0.18
CA PRO A 789 25.57 8.37 -0.85
C PRO A 789 25.80 9.85 -0.55
N LEU A 790 26.56 10.21 0.49
CA LEU A 790 26.89 11.59 0.87
C LEU A 790 28.32 12.00 0.47
N GLY A 791 29.14 11.05 0.00
CA GLY A 791 30.51 11.29 -0.47
C GLY A 791 31.60 10.73 0.43
N ASP A 792 31.26 10.10 1.57
CA ASP A 792 32.26 9.56 2.50
C ASP A 792 32.87 8.27 1.96
N TRP A 793 34.21 8.18 1.98
CA TRP A 793 34.93 6.95 1.64
C TRP A 793 35.01 6.00 2.83
N TYR A 794 34.65 4.73 2.62
CA TYR A 794 34.75 3.67 3.61
C TYR A 794 35.41 2.42 3.03
N SER A 795 36.33 1.82 3.78
CA SER A 795 36.94 0.55 3.39
C SER A 795 36.08 -0.67 3.70
N LEU A 796 36.34 -1.77 3.01
CA LEU A 796 35.74 -3.08 3.24
C LEU A 796 36.71 -4.00 3.98
N LYS A 797 37.09 -5.13 3.37
CA LYS A 797 38.06 -6.09 3.90
C LYS A 797 39.32 -6.04 3.05
N ASN A 798 40.50 -6.06 3.68
CA ASN A 798 41.76 -6.24 2.97
C ASN A 798 41.98 -7.70 2.55
N MET A 799 42.67 -7.88 1.44
CA MET A 799 43.18 -9.18 0.98
C MET A 799 44.67 -9.05 0.68
N SER A 800 45.40 -10.16 0.74
CA SER A 800 46.80 -10.18 0.32
C SER A 800 47.14 -11.39 -0.54
N VAL A 801 48.09 -11.19 -1.45
CA VAL A 801 48.71 -12.23 -2.26
C VAL A 801 50.22 -12.16 -2.04
N SER A 802 50.89 -13.31 -1.96
CA SER A 802 52.32 -13.38 -1.64
C SER A 802 53.14 -13.99 -2.78
N THR A 803 54.42 -13.64 -2.81
CA THR A 803 55.39 -14.07 -3.82
C THR A 803 56.76 -14.22 -3.17
N GLU A 804 57.37 -15.39 -3.30
CA GLU A 804 58.74 -15.66 -2.85
C GLU A 804 59.73 -15.10 -3.89
N MET A 805 60.64 -14.19 -3.51
CA MET A 805 61.74 -13.78 -4.37
C MET A 805 63.04 -14.48 -3.96
N VAL A 806 63.73 -15.08 -4.95
CA VAL A 806 64.97 -15.85 -4.74
C VAL A 806 66.07 -15.35 -5.69
N VAL A 807 67.18 -14.88 -5.12
CA VAL A 807 68.28 -14.25 -5.86
C VAL A 807 69.45 -15.23 -6.00
N LYS A 808 69.89 -15.48 -7.24
CA LYS A 808 70.97 -16.43 -7.58
C LYS A 808 72.26 -15.72 -7.98
N GLU A 809 73.38 -16.37 -7.68
CA GLU A 809 74.73 -15.98 -8.15
C GLU A 809 75.07 -16.63 -9.49
N LYS A 810 76.07 -16.09 -10.20
CA LYS A 810 76.46 -16.52 -11.56
C LYS A 810 77.70 -17.44 -11.53
N ALA A 811 77.66 -18.55 -12.26
CA ALA A 811 78.77 -19.50 -12.35
C ALA A 811 79.94 -19.03 -13.25
N SER A 812 81.14 -19.56 -12.99
CA SER A 812 82.38 -19.33 -13.75
C SER A 812 82.59 -20.38 -14.87
N ASP A 813 83.39 -20.03 -15.88
CA ASP A 813 83.56 -20.74 -17.15
C ASP A 813 84.97 -21.34 -17.42
N PHE A 814 85.92 -21.12 -16.50
CA PHE A 814 87.34 -21.48 -16.59
C PHE A 814 87.66 -22.95 -16.94
N LYS A 815 88.54 -23.18 -17.94
CA LYS A 815 89.03 -24.51 -18.39
C LYS A 815 90.49 -24.47 -18.88
N MET A 816 91.18 -25.61 -18.85
CA MET A 816 92.57 -25.75 -19.35
C MET A 816 92.67 -26.65 -20.60
N ASN A 817 93.62 -26.33 -21.50
CA ASN A 817 93.82 -27.08 -22.75
C ASN A 817 94.23 -28.54 -22.51
N LYS A 818 93.41 -29.47 -23.02
CA LYS A 818 93.52 -30.93 -22.79
C LYS A 818 94.38 -31.68 -23.82
N THR A 819 94.93 -31.00 -24.82
CA THR A 819 95.63 -31.64 -25.94
C THR A 819 96.93 -32.31 -25.47
N ASN A 820 97.10 -33.59 -25.83
CA ASN A 820 98.35 -34.31 -25.62
C ASN A 820 99.30 -34.12 -26.82
N THR A 821 100.58 -33.95 -26.58
CA THR A 821 101.59 -33.69 -27.61
C THR A 821 102.84 -34.57 -27.44
N GLN A 822 103.66 -34.69 -28.49
CA GLN A 822 104.97 -35.30 -28.42
C GLN A 822 106.04 -34.30 -28.86
N LEU A 823 107.16 -34.23 -28.14
CA LEU A 823 108.34 -33.46 -28.53
C LEU A 823 109.57 -34.38 -28.62
N LYS A 824 110.37 -34.14 -29.67
CA LYS A 824 111.71 -34.70 -29.83
C LYS A 824 112.71 -33.55 -29.72
N VAL A 825 113.81 -33.78 -29.01
CA VAL A 825 114.89 -32.81 -28.83
C VAL A 825 116.24 -33.52 -28.91
N GLU A 826 117.22 -32.91 -29.56
CA GLU A 826 118.60 -33.42 -29.54
C GLU A 826 119.24 -33.09 -28.19
N GLU A 827 120.11 -33.97 -27.70
CA GLU A 827 120.84 -33.79 -26.46
C GLU A 827 121.66 -32.47 -26.48
N GLY A 828 121.70 -31.76 -25.36
CA GLY A 828 122.34 -30.45 -25.25
C GLY A 828 121.58 -29.27 -25.88
N LYS A 829 120.52 -29.48 -26.67
CA LYS A 829 119.63 -28.38 -27.12
C LYS A 829 118.74 -27.88 -25.98
N GLN A 830 117.83 -26.94 -26.30
CA GLN A 830 116.79 -26.47 -25.38
C GLN A 830 115.43 -27.07 -25.73
N LEU A 831 114.70 -27.49 -24.70
CA LEU A 831 113.33 -28.01 -24.76
C LEU A 831 112.37 -26.91 -24.29
N MET A 832 111.29 -26.63 -25.02
CA MET A 832 110.25 -25.68 -24.60
C MET A 832 108.87 -26.35 -24.54
N LEU A 833 108.18 -26.18 -23.43
CA LEU A 833 106.87 -26.76 -23.11
C LEU A 833 105.85 -25.62 -22.97
N LYS A 834 104.66 -25.76 -23.58
CA LYS A 834 103.58 -24.75 -23.54
C LYS A 834 102.35 -25.27 -22.80
N CYS A 835 101.79 -24.42 -21.96
CA CYS A 835 100.56 -24.60 -21.19
C CYS A 835 99.66 -23.37 -21.40
N SER A 836 98.35 -23.55 -21.59
CA SER A 836 97.42 -22.43 -21.81
C SER A 836 96.00 -22.70 -21.28
N VAL A 837 95.38 -21.65 -20.76
CA VAL A 837 93.94 -21.58 -20.46
C VAL A 837 93.14 -21.59 -21.77
N GLU A 838 91.98 -22.26 -21.80
CA GLU A 838 91.03 -22.19 -22.92
C GLU A 838 89.99 -21.08 -22.68
N GLY A 839 89.59 -20.36 -23.73
CA GLY A 839 88.53 -19.36 -23.65
C GLY A 839 88.86 -18.16 -22.77
N ILE A 840 90.05 -17.56 -22.94
CA ILE A 840 90.51 -16.42 -22.13
C ILE A 840 89.61 -15.19 -22.38
N GLY A 841 88.66 -14.96 -21.47
CA GLY A 841 87.93 -13.69 -21.37
C GLY A 841 88.84 -12.59 -20.83
N TYR A 842 88.72 -11.37 -21.39
CA TYR A 842 89.55 -10.20 -21.06
C TYR A 842 89.20 -9.54 -19.71
N ASP A 843 89.03 -10.32 -18.63
CA ASP A 843 88.86 -9.78 -17.27
C ASP A 843 90.23 -9.55 -16.60
N SER A 844 90.66 -8.29 -16.56
CA SER A 844 91.91 -7.86 -15.93
C SER A 844 91.97 -8.00 -14.41
N THR A 845 90.88 -8.35 -13.73
CA THR A 845 90.85 -8.59 -12.27
C THR A 845 91.37 -9.99 -11.89
N LEU A 846 91.39 -10.93 -12.84
CA LEU A 846 91.77 -12.31 -12.60
C LEU A 846 93.29 -12.48 -12.52
N ARG A 847 93.75 -13.39 -11.66
CA ARG A 847 95.15 -13.83 -11.57
C ARG A 847 95.22 -15.35 -11.58
N TYR A 848 96.39 -15.91 -11.89
CA TYR A 848 96.59 -17.34 -12.06
C TYR A 848 97.82 -17.82 -11.29
N SER A 849 97.64 -18.87 -10.48
CA SER A 849 98.73 -19.70 -9.98
C SER A 849 98.89 -20.93 -10.88
N LEU A 850 100.11 -21.40 -11.05
CA LEU A 850 100.50 -22.50 -11.95
C LEU A 850 101.50 -23.41 -11.23
N THR A 851 101.32 -24.73 -11.30
CA THR A 851 102.38 -25.70 -10.99
C THR A 851 102.68 -26.55 -12.21
N TRP A 852 103.95 -26.62 -12.60
CA TRP A 852 104.44 -27.55 -13.62
C TRP A 852 104.78 -28.89 -12.96
N MET A 853 104.29 -29.98 -13.55
CA MET A 853 104.43 -31.35 -13.09
C MET A 853 105.17 -32.19 -14.13
N PHE A 854 106.09 -33.04 -13.67
CA PHE A 854 106.85 -33.99 -14.48
C PHE A 854 106.62 -35.42 -13.99
N ASN A 855 106.57 -36.37 -14.92
CA ASN A 855 106.38 -37.79 -14.65
C ASN A 855 107.36 -38.58 -15.54
N GLN A 856 108.42 -39.11 -14.93
CA GLN A 856 109.28 -40.11 -15.57
C GLN A 856 108.53 -41.45 -15.56
N TYR A 857 108.66 -42.23 -16.64
CA TYR A 857 107.81 -43.41 -16.86
C TYR A 857 107.88 -44.40 -15.68
N GLN A 858 106.72 -44.74 -15.10
CA GLN A 858 106.51 -45.58 -13.90
C GLN A 858 106.80 -44.91 -12.54
N SER A 859 107.09 -43.62 -12.47
CA SER A 859 107.20 -42.86 -11.21
C SER A 859 105.95 -42.03 -10.89
N SER A 860 105.85 -41.55 -9.65
CA SER A 860 104.88 -40.53 -9.24
C SER A 860 105.21 -39.17 -9.85
N SER A 861 104.19 -38.31 -10.06
CA SER A 861 104.40 -36.99 -10.67
C SER A 861 104.99 -36.00 -9.66
N VAL A 862 106.16 -35.45 -9.98
CA VAL A 862 106.90 -34.47 -9.17
C VAL A 862 106.60 -33.05 -9.67
N ALA A 863 106.45 -32.09 -8.75
CA ALA A 863 106.34 -30.67 -9.11
C ALA A 863 107.73 -30.11 -9.43
N LEU A 864 107.93 -29.54 -10.63
CA LEU A 864 109.20 -28.91 -11.00
C LEU A 864 109.31 -27.47 -10.49
N LEU A 865 108.23 -26.70 -10.66
CA LEU A 865 108.11 -25.34 -10.15
C LEU A 865 106.66 -24.96 -9.91
N THR A 866 106.46 -23.95 -9.06
CA THR A 866 105.18 -23.28 -8.81
C THR A 866 105.36 -21.79 -9.04
N TYR A 867 104.52 -21.21 -9.88
CA TYR A 867 104.31 -19.77 -10.03
C TYR A 867 103.01 -19.39 -9.33
N SER A 868 103.02 -18.33 -8.52
CA SER A 868 101.88 -17.88 -7.74
C SER A 868 101.22 -16.65 -8.36
N HIS A 869 99.91 -16.50 -8.12
CA HIS A 869 99.08 -15.36 -8.49
C HIS A 869 99.64 -13.96 -8.11
N ASP A 870 100.54 -13.89 -7.13
CA ASP A 870 101.25 -12.68 -6.69
C ASP A 870 102.61 -12.46 -7.40
N GLY A 871 102.89 -13.23 -8.47
CA GLY A 871 104.10 -13.13 -9.30
C GLY A 871 105.31 -13.91 -8.77
N ARG A 872 105.21 -14.55 -7.59
CA ARG A 872 106.33 -15.31 -7.02
C ARG A 872 106.54 -16.64 -7.74
N LEU A 873 107.78 -16.89 -8.17
CA LEU A 873 108.23 -18.17 -8.71
C LEU A 873 109.02 -18.94 -7.65
N LYS A 874 108.74 -20.24 -7.51
CA LYS A 874 109.45 -21.17 -6.64
C LYS A 874 109.79 -22.44 -7.41
N TYR A 875 111.06 -22.80 -7.48
CA TYR A 875 111.47 -24.12 -7.96
C TYR A 875 111.31 -25.17 -6.84
N ASN A 876 110.85 -26.36 -7.20
CA ASN A 876 110.57 -27.47 -6.28
C ASN A 876 111.40 -28.73 -6.63
N SER A 877 112.46 -28.56 -7.42
CA SER A 877 113.28 -29.63 -8.00
C SER A 877 114.73 -29.18 -8.14
N GLU A 878 115.67 -30.09 -7.93
CA GLU A 878 117.12 -29.90 -8.12
C GLU A 878 117.52 -29.50 -9.56
N LEU A 879 116.57 -29.59 -10.50
CA LEU A 879 116.72 -29.11 -11.88
C LEU A 879 116.74 -27.58 -12.02
N GLU A 880 116.55 -26.80 -10.95
CA GLU A 880 116.49 -25.32 -10.92
C GLU A 880 117.50 -24.65 -11.87
N GLY A 881 118.78 -25.03 -11.82
CA GLY A 881 119.84 -24.46 -12.67
C GLY A 881 119.73 -24.74 -14.18
N ARG A 882 118.74 -25.53 -14.63
CA ARG A 882 118.40 -25.79 -16.04
C ARG A 882 117.00 -25.32 -16.43
N LEU A 883 116.13 -24.98 -15.48
CA LEU A 883 114.74 -24.57 -15.75
C LEU A 883 114.62 -23.05 -15.90
N HIS A 884 113.94 -22.61 -16.96
CA HIS A 884 113.57 -21.22 -17.16
C HIS A 884 112.06 -21.10 -17.42
N PHE A 885 111.40 -20.23 -16.66
CA PHE A 885 109.95 -20.02 -16.73
C PHE A 885 109.62 -18.66 -17.32
N SER A 886 108.61 -18.60 -18.19
CA SER A 886 108.10 -17.33 -18.73
C SER A 886 106.59 -17.36 -18.97
N THR A 887 105.95 -16.20 -18.83
CA THR A 887 104.53 -15.97 -19.12
C THR A 887 104.41 -14.93 -20.25
N PRO A 888 104.50 -15.35 -21.53
CA PRO A 888 104.51 -14.40 -22.65
C PRO A 888 103.18 -13.64 -22.80
N GLU A 889 102.07 -14.27 -22.42
CA GLU A 889 100.71 -13.71 -22.49
C GLU A 889 99.95 -14.11 -21.21
N VAL A 890 98.92 -13.34 -20.84
CA VAL A 890 98.06 -13.68 -19.69
C VAL A 890 97.36 -15.01 -19.98
N GLY A 891 97.47 -15.98 -19.07
CA GLY A 891 96.90 -17.32 -19.25
C GLY A 891 97.73 -18.27 -20.13
N VAL A 892 98.92 -17.85 -20.59
CA VAL A 892 99.87 -18.69 -21.33
C VAL A 892 101.19 -18.81 -20.55
N PHE A 893 101.66 -20.04 -20.39
CA PHE A 893 102.76 -20.39 -19.52
C PHE A 893 103.76 -21.28 -20.27
N HIS A 894 105.03 -20.87 -20.30
CA HIS A 894 106.12 -21.63 -20.93
C HIS A 894 107.12 -22.12 -19.88
N LEU A 895 107.56 -23.38 -20.02
CA LEU A 895 108.70 -23.94 -19.30
C LEU A 895 109.77 -24.36 -20.30
N THR A 896 110.95 -23.76 -20.20
CA THR A 896 112.13 -24.12 -20.99
C THR A 896 113.10 -24.90 -20.11
N ILE A 897 113.66 -25.99 -20.66
CA ILE A 897 114.76 -26.75 -20.05
C ILE A 897 115.99 -26.56 -20.93
N HIS A 898 117.03 -25.92 -20.38
CA HIS A 898 118.28 -25.66 -21.07
C HIS A 898 119.25 -26.84 -20.94
N ARG A 899 119.88 -27.25 -22.05
CA ARG A 899 120.72 -28.45 -22.15
C ARG A 899 119.96 -29.71 -21.74
N SER A 900 119.09 -30.17 -22.64
CA SER A 900 118.34 -31.42 -22.46
C SER A 900 119.27 -32.63 -22.35
N ILE A 901 118.99 -33.52 -21.40
CA ILE A 901 119.72 -34.77 -21.11
C ILE A 901 118.74 -35.95 -21.08
N GLN A 902 119.21 -37.19 -21.16
CA GLN A 902 118.34 -38.38 -21.20
C GLN A 902 117.33 -38.47 -20.04
N GLU A 903 117.67 -37.94 -18.88
CA GLU A 903 116.82 -37.90 -17.68
C GLU A 903 115.57 -37.03 -17.86
N ASP A 904 115.58 -36.03 -18.77
CA ASP A 904 114.43 -35.19 -19.12
C ASP A 904 113.34 -35.94 -19.93
N ARG A 905 113.56 -37.23 -20.23
CA ARG A 905 112.59 -38.08 -20.92
C ARG A 905 111.41 -38.43 -20.01
N GLY A 906 110.27 -37.77 -20.22
CA GLY A 906 109.03 -38.07 -19.51
C GLY A 906 107.83 -37.29 -20.01
N ARG A 907 106.75 -37.30 -19.21
CA ARG A 907 105.52 -36.55 -19.46
C ARG A 907 105.48 -35.29 -18.60
N TYR A 908 105.22 -34.15 -19.23
CA TYR A 908 105.07 -32.86 -18.59
C TYR A 908 103.62 -32.37 -18.72
N TYR A 909 103.06 -31.81 -17.65
CA TYR A 909 101.74 -31.18 -17.67
C TYR A 909 101.69 -30.04 -16.63
N CYS A 910 100.71 -29.15 -16.74
CA CYS A 910 100.50 -28.08 -15.77
C CYS A 910 99.18 -28.25 -15.01
N LYS A 911 99.13 -27.74 -13.78
CA LYS A 911 97.90 -27.43 -13.03
C LYS A 911 97.80 -25.92 -12.90
N VAL A 912 96.64 -25.33 -13.17
CA VAL A 912 96.37 -23.89 -13.00
C VAL A 912 95.23 -23.70 -11.99
N GLU A 913 95.32 -22.62 -11.22
CA GLU A 913 94.33 -22.15 -10.26
C GLU A 913 94.01 -20.67 -10.54
N GLN A 914 92.74 -20.37 -10.78
CA GLN A 914 92.22 -19.03 -11.05
C GLN A 914 91.88 -18.35 -9.72
N TYR A 915 92.37 -17.13 -9.53
CA TYR A 915 92.17 -16.31 -8.33
C TYR A 915 91.50 -14.98 -8.68
N GLN A 916 90.64 -14.51 -7.79
CA GLN A 916 90.04 -13.17 -7.85
C GLN A 916 90.00 -12.53 -6.45
N LEU A 917 90.27 -11.24 -6.40
CA LEU A 917 90.24 -10.42 -5.19
C LEU A 917 88.78 -10.16 -4.78
N ASP A 918 88.47 -10.31 -3.49
CA ASP A 918 87.17 -9.94 -2.95
C ASP A 918 87.08 -8.46 -2.52
N CYS A 919 85.89 -8.00 -2.14
CA CYS A 919 85.64 -6.63 -1.69
C CYS A 919 86.32 -6.28 -0.34
N LYS A 920 87.03 -7.22 0.29
CA LYS A 920 87.82 -7.02 1.52
C LYS A 920 89.33 -7.04 1.25
N GLY A 921 89.76 -7.20 -0.01
CA GLY A 921 91.16 -7.25 -0.40
C GLY A 921 91.81 -8.62 -0.21
N GLN A 922 91.03 -9.70 -0.07
CA GLN A 922 91.55 -11.06 0.07
C GLN A 922 91.45 -11.83 -1.26
N TRP A 923 92.53 -12.50 -1.66
CA TRP A 923 92.53 -13.36 -2.85
C TRP A 923 91.81 -14.68 -2.56
N SER A 924 90.79 -14.99 -3.36
CA SER A 924 90.02 -16.24 -3.28
C SER A 924 90.22 -17.09 -4.55
N PRO A 925 90.50 -18.41 -4.44
CA PRO A 925 90.50 -19.29 -5.60
C PRO A 925 89.06 -19.50 -6.08
N LYS A 926 88.84 -19.31 -7.39
CA LYS A 926 87.52 -19.45 -8.04
C LYS A 926 87.38 -20.76 -8.82
N ALA A 927 88.46 -21.27 -9.40
CA ALA A 927 88.48 -22.52 -10.17
C ALA A 927 89.88 -23.14 -10.23
N SER A 928 89.98 -24.44 -10.54
CA SER A 928 91.25 -25.13 -10.80
C SER A 928 91.08 -26.23 -11.84
N ASP A 929 92.08 -26.38 -12.71
CA ASP A 929 92.09 -27.42 -13.74
C ASP A 929 93.53 -27.78 -14.19
N LYS A 930 93.69 -28.87 -14.95
CA LYS A 930 94.97 -29.43 -15.44
C LYS A 930 95.01 -29.49 -16.96
N SER A 931 96.18 -29.31 -17.57
CA SER A 931 96.37 -29.51 -19.01
C SER A 931 96.40 -30.99 -19.42
N GLY A 932 96.46 -31.22 -20.73
CA GLY A 932 97.01 -32.46 -21.31
C GLY A 932 98.52 -32.61 -21.06
N PHE A 933 99.08 -33.73 -21.54
CA PHE A 933 100.47 -34.12 -21.34
C PHE A 933 101.31 -33.88 -22.60
N THR A 934 102.46 -33.22 -22.45
CA THR A 934 103.55 -33.21 -23.45
C THR A 934 104.52 -34.34 -23.13
N ASN A 935 104.73 -35.28 -24.05
CA ASN A 935 105.64 -36.42 -23.89
C ASN A 935 106.96 -36.18 -24.62
N VAL A 936 108.07 -36.18 -23.89
CA VAL A 936 109.39 -35.75 -24.38
C VAL A 936 110.33 -36.93 -24.59
N THR A 937 111.14 -36.88 -25.65
CA THR A 937 112.20 -37.85 -25.95
C THR A 937 113.47 -37.13 -26.40
N VAL A 938 114.64 -37.60 -25.93
CA VAL A 938 115.95 -36.96 -26.15
C VAL A 938 116.82 -37.86 -27.03
N GLN A 939 117.47 -37.30 -28.06
CA GLN A 939 118.28 -38.04 -29.04
C GLN A 939 119.78 -37.73 -28.86
N LEU A 940 120.60 -38.78 -28.73
CA LEU A 940 122.06 -38.67 -28.59
C LEU A 940 122.72 -38.03 -29.82
N ILE A 941 123.74 -37.20 -29.60
CA ILE A 941 124.58 -36.66 -30.67
C ILE A 941 125.68 -37.66 -31.01
N GLY A 942 125.62 -38.27 -32.20
CA GLY A 942 126.76 -39.01 -32.76
C GLY A 942 126.44 -40.28 -33.53
N ASP A 943 125.61 -40.23 -34.56
CA ASP A 943 125.71 -41.22 -35.64
C ASP A 943 125.23 -40.67 -37.00
N SER A 944 126.13 -40.73 -37.99
CA SER A 944 125.98 -40.33 -39.40
C SER A 944 127.29 -40.69 -40.11
N GLU A 945 127.35 -41.31 -41.28
CA GLU A 945 126.31 -41.82 -42.19
C GLU A 945 127.00 -42.81 -43.16
N LYS A 946 126.30 -43.82 -43.74
CA LYS A 946 126.78 -44.53 -44.94
C LYS A 946 125.71 -45.30 -45.75
N GLN A 947 124.98 -44.54 -46.56
CA GLN A 947 124.94 -44.68 -48.02
C GLN A 947 124.87 -46.08 -48.68
N ALA A 948 123.77 -46.34 -49.42
CA ALA A 948 123.76 -47.13 -50.65
C ALA A 948 122.52 -46.81 -51.53
N ASP A 949 122.73 -46.16 -52.69
CA ASP A 949 121.75 -46.04 -53.79
C ASP A 949 121.79 -47.30 -54.69
N PRO A 950 120.71 -47.63 -55.43
CA PRO A 950 120.65 -47.20 -56.83
C PRO A 950 119.25 -46.81 -57.37
N LEU A 951 119.24 -45.98 -58.42
CA LEU A 951 118.06 -45.68 -59.26
C LEU A 951 117.50 -46.93 -59.98
N GLY A 952 116.18 -47.02 -60.16
CA GLY A 952 115.57 -48.11 -60.94
C GLY A 952 114.05 -48.03 -61.21
N THR A 953 113.65 -47.26 -62.22
CA THR A 953 112.47 -47.47 -63.11
C THR A 953 111.02 -47.68 -62.57
N THR A 954 110.17 -46.72 -62.96
CA THR A 954 108.82 -46.88 -63.60
C THR A 954 107.55 -47.34 -62.85
N LEU A 955 106.55 -46.43 -62.90
CA LEU A 955 105.13 -46.62 -63.30
C LEU A 955 104.16 -47.47 -62.42
N GLY A 956 103.04 -46.83 -62.07
CA GLY A 956 101.85 -47.43 -61.44
C GLY A 956 101.73 -47.14 -59.93
N VAL A 957 100.58 -46.77 -59.36
CA VAL A 957 99.24 -46.52 -59.94
C VAL A 957 98.56 -45.33 -59.23
N THR A 958 98.47 -44.18 -59.90
CA THR A 958 97.76 -42.97 -59.43
C THR A 958 96.45 -42.77 -60.19
N ILE A 959 95.44 -43.61 -59.92
CA ILE A 959 94.09 -43.49 -60.53
C ILE A 959 92.90 -43.88 -59.61
N PRO A 960 92.91 -44.97 -58.80
CA PRO A 960 91.66 -45.44 -58.18
C PRO A 960 91.17 -44.57 -57.00
N LEU A 961 92.07 -43.93 -56.24
CA LEU A 961 91.69 -43.17 -55.04
C LEU A 961 90.86 -41.91 -55.36
N ILE A 962 91.19 -41.23 -56.47
CA ILE A 962 90.51 -39.98 -56.88
C ILE A 962 89.11 -40.32 -57.42
N CYS A 963 88.96 -41.40 -58.20
CA CYS A 963 87.66 -41.88 -58.64
C CYS A 963 86.74 -42.26 -57.47
N PHE A 964 87.29 -42.84 -56.39
CA PHE A 964 86.51 -43.22 -55.22
C PHE A 964 85.94 -42.00 -54.47
N LEU A 965 86.76 -40.95 -54.28
CA LEU A 965 86.32 -39.70 -53.65
C LEU A 965 85.25 -38.96 -54.48
N VAL A 966 85.42 -38.91 -55.81
CA VAL A 966 84.44 -38.30 -56.72
C VAL A 966 83.12 -39.08 -56.71
N LEU A 967 83.15 -40.42 -56.69
CA LEU A 967 81.94 -41.25 -56.58
C LEU A 967 81.18 -41.04 -55.27
N VAL A 968 81.87 -40.91 -54.13
CA VAL A 968 81.22 -40.64 -52.83
C VAL A 968 80.54 -39.27 -52.82
N ILE A 969 81.19 -38.23 -53.36
CA ILE A 969 80.59 -36.88 -53.45
C ILE A 969 79.37 -36.86 -54.39
N ILE A 970 79.44 -37.55 -55.53
CA ILE A 970 78.31 -37.67 -56.47
C ILE A 970 77.14 -38.47 -55.83
N LEU A 971 77.42 -39.56 -55.10
CA LEU A 971 76.39 -40.34 -54.42
C LEU A 971 75.69 -39.58 -53.29
N LEU A 972 76.38 -38.66 -52.61
CA LEU A 972 75.78 -37.79 -51.60
C LEU A 972 74.93 -36.68 -52.25
N LEU A 973 75.43 -36.02 -53.30
CA LEU A 973 74.70 -34.93 -53.98
C LEU A 973 73.49 -35.42 -54.79
N ILE A 974 73.50 -36.66 -55.30
CA ILE A 974 72.33 -37.28 -55.95
C ILE A 974 71.25 -37.68 -54.93
N ARG A 975 71.62 -37.92 -53.66
CA ARG A 975 70.70 -38.45 -52.64
C ARG A 975 69.75 -37.43 -52.04
N ASP A 976 70.10 -36.14 -52.04
CA ASP A 976 69.32 -35.10 -51.33
C ASP A 976 68.39 -34.28 -52.25
N HIS A 977 68.70 -34.18 -53.56
CA HIS A 977 67.90 -33.38 -54.50
C HIS A 977 66.94 -34.20 -55.40
N LYS A 978 66.64 -35.46 -55.06
CA LYS A 978 65.74 -36.30 -55.87
C LYS A 978 64.94 -37.37 -55.09
N ARG A 979 63.81 -36.95 -54.50
CA ARG A 979 62.44 -37.51 -54.73
C ARG A 979 61.47 -37.09 -53.62
N ASN A 980 60.74 -36.00 -53.86
CA ASN A 980 59.48 -35.70 -53.18
C ASN A 980 58.34 -35.88 -54.20
N SER A 981 57.14 -36.32 -53.77
CA SER A 981 55.97 -36.67 -54.63
C SER A 981 56.16 -37.90 -55.57
N GLU A 982 55.23 -38.86 -55.75
CA GLU A 982 54.10 -39.35 -54.89
C GLU A 982 53.48 -40.67 -55.42
N LEU A 983 52.51 -41.21 -54.65
CA LEU A 983 51.33 -42.03 -55.04
C LEU A 983 51.43 -43.51 -55.56
N THR A 984 50.59 -44.36 -54.91
CA THR A 984 49.80 -45.51 -55.46
C THR A 984 50.47 -46.87 -55.79
N LYS A 985 49.78 -48.04 -55.74
CA LYS A 985 48.37 -48.39 -55.39
C LYS A 985 48.19 -49.88 -54.97
N LYS A 986 47.13 -50.15 -54.17
CA LYS A 986 46.17 -51.30 -54.16
C LYS A 986 46.66 -52.75 -54.43
N LYS A 987 46.14 -53.77 -53.74
CA LYS A 987 44.74 -54.30 -53.73
C LYS A 987 44.54 -55.22 -52.50
N ASP A 988 43.35 -55.62 -52.02
CA ASP A 988 41.89 -55.42 -52.30
C ASP A 988 41.14 -55.92 -51.03
N CYS A 989 39.81 -55.97 -50.79
CA CYS A 989 38.52 -55.59 -51.42
C CYS A 989 37.47 -55.55 -50.25
N LEU A 990 36.16 -55.24 -50.37
CA LEU A 990 35.25 -54.82 -51.46
C LEU A 990 34.83 -53.32 -51.24
N TRP A 991 33.82 -52.62 -51.77
CA TRP A 991 32.49 -52.80 -52.42
C TRP A 991 31.30 -53.17 -51.49
N ALA A 992 30.12 -52.49 -51.51
CA ALA A 992 29.60 -51.35 -52.30
C ALA A 992 28.72 -50.41 -51.38
N GLU A 993 27.80 -49.51 -51.76
CA GLU A 993 27.12 -49.13 -53.02
C GLU A 993 26.74 -47.61 -53.04
N ASN A 994 25.46 -47.20 -53.21
CA ASN A 994 25.02 -45.80 -53.49
C ASN A 994 23.75 -45.32 -52.72
N ASN A 995 23.69 -44.02 -52.36
CA ASN A 995 22.48 -43.16 -52.17
C ASN A 995 21.44 -43.56 -51.07
N PRO A 996 20.44 -42.70 -50.67
CA PRO A 996 19.96 -41.44 -51.27
C PRO A 996 19.61 -40.25 -50.32
N LEU A 997 19.19 -39.12 -50.94
CA LEU A 997 18.16 -38.11 -50.54
C LEU A 997 18.22 -37.27 -49.22
N THR A 998 17.75 -36.02 -49.37
CA THR A 998 17.31 -35.01 -48.36
C THR A 998 15.85 -35.25 -47.90
N PRO A 999 15.24 -34.57 -46.87
CA PRO A 999 15.59 -33.29 -46.23
C PRO A 999 15.35 -33.17 -44.67
N VAL A 1000 15.36 -31.91 -44.19
CA VAL A 1000 14.96 -31.27 -42.89
C VAL A 1000 13.40 -31.25 -42.71
N PRO A 1001 12.71 -31.00 -41.53
CA PRO A 1001 13.08 -30.44 -40.18
C PRO A 1001 12.52 -31.16 -38.90
N GLU A 1002 12.71 -30.49 -37.73
CA GLU A 1002 11.71 -30.22 -36.64
C GLU A 1002 11.62 -31.05 -35.32
N GLY A 1003 11.34 -30.34 -34.21
CA GLY A 1003 11.02 -30.86 -32.84
C GLY A 1003 12.21 -31.26 -31.94
N THR A 1004 12.18 -31.20 -30.60
CA THR A 1004 11.26 -30.57 -29.60
C THR A 1004 12.02 -30.39 -28.25
N CYS A 1005 11.44 -29.73 -27.23
CA CYS A 1005 12.09 -29.43 -25.93
C CYS A 1005 11.70 -30.36 -24.75
N ALA A 1006 12.52 -30.30 -23.67
CA ALA A 1006 12.28 -30.80 -22.29
C ALA A 1006 12.32 -32.35 -22.11
N ALA A 1007 12.62 -32.92 -20.92
CA ALA A 1007 12.96 -32.38 -19.59
C ALA A 1007 14.01 -33.27 -18.85
N GLU A 1008 14.34 -32.91 -17.59
CA GLU A 1008 14.65 -33.73 -16.38
C GLU A 1008 15.14 -35.21 -16.54
N ASP A 1009 16.08 -35.77 -15.76
CA ASP A 1009 16.52 -35.46 -14.38
C ASP A 1009 17.87 -36.15 -14.00
N HIS A 1010 18.35 -35.90 -12.77
CA HIS A 1010 19.21 -36.72 -11.89
C HIS A 1010 20.64 -37.12 -12.34
N SER A 1011 21.64 -36.53 -11.67
CA SER A 1011 22.82 -37.22 -11.08
C SER A 1011 23.45 -36.36 -9.98
#